data_AF-A0A3F2S505-F1
#
_entry.id   AF-A0A3F2S505-F1
#
_cell.length_a   1.000
_cell.length_b   1.000
_cell.length_c   1.000
_cell.angle_alpha   90.00
_cell.angle_beta   90.00
_cell.angle_gamma   90.00
#
_symmetry.space_group_name_H-M   'P 1'
#
loop_
_entity.id
_entity.type
_entity.pdbx_description
1 polymer ?
#
loop_
_entity_poly.entity_id
_entity_poly.type
_entity_poly.pdbx_seq_one_letter_code
_entity_poly.pdbx_strand_id
1 'polypeptide(L)'
;MADTRVLRYGQKLRLATRSAYISDIGDTDPELCIGYYEKNGRHGILSCVPPLGPKLQQLFTEDEFFVLSPGDQRPVGEEVQYGHLLVLVNQHGLVWNNKTGGITGYVGPRPRGVPGEVYVRFTKLPPGVGVTKSSKKDKDRTDKTEKLMTSGSSSMLSTSGKSNRHSQMYNKRLSNFKKPTSHIAGGYICCDGKGTELRFKIWPVKPRVEQISMMNKLITPYNYGQKIALPLGLLESTAKRTNVATYTGDVSAKKAVEASGIQQAEIFFQLSNEATAVLPGALLQQKLIAHAKPPGPNGEEPESVFELPLRNGPGVLVVRLIGVAPRKMIGKLAAKGGKKSVVPQVSRGLTVFYRVSDLLRRVPVPIFALLYAVLTHYLWSALSSMEDGLRRELVVLVLVMLPAFYVAVKVDHPFSALFQPPVFEQEVDSTDVGSPLESGTLKLIVAEYRFTPGTPSSGTANGSVSPPGTPQTSNTANGPASTASKTALEVTGSVPMRFIHAEKGDEVKALERYNETTEWRRDEGVDRLLEEPSPHFQIIKENYPHYYHKRGNNGEPVYYEKPGKINLKALKAAGLTLDDLMHNYLMITEFLWQVIEQDDNRKGISVLDIDGIGISDFAGEAVEYVRKAASVSGKHYPERCAYIFVINVPSWFSMIWNTVKGMVDDVTREKVIIVRGKKKIFEALSERIPVENIPVEYGGTSDGKSPEEDLLFNLMDYVNNEEGASATNPIEEILKKKPIKH
;
A
#
# COMPACT_ATOMS: atom_id res chain seq x y z
N MET A 1 -6.09 39.93 11.41
CA MET A 1 -6.42 38.50 11.18
C MET A 1 -7.49 38.12 12.19
N ALA A 2 -8.61 37.52 11.76
CA ALA A 2 -9.63 37.05 12.69
C ALA A 2 -9.03 35.99 13.62
N ASP A 3 -9.32 36.04 14.92
CA ASP A 3 -8.86 35.01 15.86
C ASP A 3 -9.46 33.66 15.44
N THR A 4 -8.62 32.79 14.86
CA THR A 4 -8.99 31.46 14.38
C THR A 4 -9.46 30.52 15.50
N ARG A 5 -9.35 30.97 16.76
CA ARG A 5 -9.82 30.22 17.93
C ARG A 5 -11.30 30.42 18.20
N VAL A 6 -11.92 31.53 17.80
CA VAL A 6 -13.34 31.81 18.10
C VAL A 6 -14.25 31.14 17.07
N LEU A 7 -15.20 30.33 17.53
CA LEU A 7 -16.19 29.68 16.69
C LEU A 7 -17.19 30.70 16.14
N ARG A 8 -17.46 30.65 14.83
CA ARG A 8 -18.42 31.53 14.15
C ARG A 8 -19.49 30.73 13.40
N TYR A 9 -20.66 31.33 13.21
CA TYR A 9 -21.71 30.76 12.36
C TYR A 9 -21.19 30.57 10.93
N GLY A 10 -21.56 29.44 10.32
CA GLY A 10 -21.07 29.01 9.01
C GLY A 10 -19.70 28.33 9.01
N GLN A 11 -19.01 28.25 10.15
CA GLN A 11 -17.81 27.43 10.28
C GLN A 11 -18.15 25.96 10.53
N LYS A 12 -17.24 25.09 10.08
CA LYS A 12 -17.23 23.67 10.43
C LYS A 12 -16.44 23.43 11.71
N LEU A 13 -16.85 22.42 12.46
CA LEU A 13 -16.12 21.91 13.62
C LEU A 13 -16.19 20.39 13.70
N ARG A 14 -15.37 19.82 14.58
CA ARG A 14 -15.46 18.43 15.02
C ARG A 14 -15.76 18.41 16.51
N LEU A 15 -16.49 17.41 16.96
CA LEU A 15 -16.82 17.23 18.38
C LEU A 15 -16.08 16.02 18.91
N ALA A 16 -15.21 16.20 19.90
CA ALA A 16 -14.46 15.12 20.52
C ALA A 16 -14.91 14.91 21.96
N THR A 17 -15.07 13.67 22.41
CA THR A 17 -15.50 13.31 23.77
C THR A 17 -14.80 12.06 24.26
N ARG A 18 -14.82 11.87 25.57
CA ARG A 18 -14.41 10.62 26.19
C ARG A 18 -15.61 9.70 26.34
N SER A 19 -15.45 8.44 25.94
CA SER A 19 -16.48 7.43 26.20
C SER A 19 -16.37 6.93 27.63
N ALA A 20 -17.45 7.07 28.41
CA ALA A 20 -17.50 6.60 29.80
C ALA A 20 -17.50 5.05 29.96
N TYR A 21 -17.49 4.31 28.84
CA TYR A 21 -17.55 2.85 28.82
C TYR A 21 -16.21 2.20 28.43
N ILE A 22 -15.15 3.00 28.35
CA ILE A 22 -13.77 2.55 28.17
C ILE A 22 -13.07 2.75 29.51
N SER A 23 -12.79 1.66 30.22
CA SER A 23 -12.00 1.70 31.47
C SER A 23 -10.56 1.18 31.29
N ASP A 24 -10.29 0.46 30.19
CA ASP A 24 -9.12 -0.45 30.09
C ASP A 24 -8.06 -0.03 29.05
N ILE A 25 -8.11 1.20 28.55
CA ILE A 25 -7.03 1.73 27.70
C ILE A 25 -6.20 2.63 28.62
N GLY A 26 -4.92 2.30 28.82
CA GLY A 26 -4.02 2.94 29.79
C GLY A 26 -3.87 4.46 29.65
N ASP A 27 -3.02 5.06 30.49
CA ASP A 27 -2.90 6.50 30.83
C ASP A 27 -2.93 7.55 29.68
N THR A 28 -2.83 7.14 28.42
CA THR A 28 -3.15 7.94 27.25
C THR A 28 -4.58 7.68 26.80
N ASP A 29 -5.57 8.36 27.39
CA ASP A 29 -6.97 8.27 26.96
C ASP A 29 -7.30 9.43 26.00
N PRO A 30 -7.22 9.23 24.66
CA PRO A 30 -7.47 10.28 23.69
C PRO A 30 -8.96 10.59 23.62
N GLU A 31 -9.30 11.88 23.57
CA GLU A 31 -10.66 12.28 23.22
C GLU A 31 -11.00 11.79 21.81
N LEU A 32 -12.13 11.14 21.67
CA LEU A 32 -12.58 10.46 20.46
C LEU A 32 -13.62 11.31 19.74
N CYS A 33 -13.45 11.53 18.44
CA CYS A 33 -14.40 12.29 17.66
C CYS A 33 -15.74 11.55 17.53
N ILE A 34 -16.83 12.32 17.55
CA ILE A 34 -18.15 11.84 17.18
C ILE A 34 -18.17 11.59 15.69
N GLY A 35 -18.74 10.47 15.30
CA GLY A 35 -19.00 10.14 13.91
C GLY A 35 -20.40 9.56 13.72
N TYR A 36 -20.64 9.08 12.51
CA TYR A 36 -21.78 8.24 12.21
C TYR A 36 -21.34 6.78 12.05
N TYR A 37 -22.28 5.89 12.31
CA TYR A 37 -22.10 4.46 12.23
C TYR A 37 -23.26 3.85 11.44
N GLU A 38 -22.92 3.11 10.40
CA GLU A 38 -23.88 2.43 9.56
C GLU A 38 -24.19 1.03 10.11
N LYS A 39 -25.46 0.77 10.41
CA LYS A 39 -25.91 -0.54 10.87
C LYS A 39 -26.92 -1.16 9.92
N ASN A 40 -26.60 -2.32 9.38
CA ASN A 40 -27.56 -3.16 8.68
C ASN A 40 -28.69 -3.59 9.66
N GLY A 41 -29.92 -3.16 9.41
CA GLY A 41 -31.10 -3.53 10.19
C GLY A 41 -31.99 -2.35 10.62
N ARG A 42 -32.83 -2.56 11.65
CA ARG A 42 -33.94 -1.66 12.04
C ARG A 42 -33.55 -0.23 12.48
N HIS A 43 -32.27 0.03 12.74
CA HIS A 43 -31.82 1.30 13.34
C HIS A 43 -31.16 2.27 12.32
N GLY A 44 -30.77 1.80 11.13
CA GLY A 44 -30.12 2.65 10.12
C GLY A 44 -28.80 3.27 10.59
N ILE A 45 -28.53 4.50 10.14
CA ILE A 45 -27.32 5.27 10.46
C ILE A 45 -27.49 5.97 11.82
N LEU A 46 -26.53 5.80 12.73
CA LEU A 46 -26.57 6.34 14.09
C LEU A 46 -25.35 7.23 14.39
N SER A 47 -25.50 8.24 15.23
CA SER A 47 -24.36 9.00 15.78
C SER A 47 -23.71 8.24 16.93
N CYS A 48 -22.38 8.18 16.96
CA CYS A 48 -21.64 7.37 17.92
C CYS A 48 -20.23 7.87 18.23
N VAL A 49 -19.68 7.33 19.31
CA VAL A 49 -18.34 7.55 19.86
C VAL A 49 -17.63 6.19 19.95
N PRO A 50 -16.42 6.04 19.39
CA PRO A 50 -15.67 4.78 19.45
C PRO A 50 -15.17 4.43 20.87
N PRO A 51 -14.56 3.24 21.09
CA PRO A 51 -14.33 2.15 20.16
C PRO A 51 -15.61 1.34 19.95
N LEU A 52 -15.92 1.10 18.69
CA LEU A 52 -16.87 0.06 18.32
C LEU A 52 -16.07 -1.24 18.31
N GLY A 53 -16.61 -2.35 18.85
CA GLY A 53 -15.86 -3.62 18.94
C GLY A 53 -15.17 -4.00 17.61
N PRO A 54 -14.08 -4.79 17.60
CA PRO A 54 -13.16 -4.93 16.46
C PRO A 54 -13.81 -5.25 15.10
N LYS A 55 -14.96 -5.94 15.11
CA LYS A 55 -15.73 -6.29 13.91
C LYS A 55 -16.61 -5.17 13.36
N LEU A 56 -16.69 -4.02 14.03
CA LEU A 56 -17.62 -2.93 13.75
C LEU A 56 -16.90 -1.60 13.53
N GLN A 57 -15.61 -1.54 13.82
CA GLN A 57 -14.80 -0.33 13.67
C GLN A 57 -14.78 0.18 12.23
N GLN A 58 -14.80 -0.73 11.24
CA GLN A 58 -14.82 -0.37 9.82
C GLN A 58 -16.13 0.29 9.34
N LEU A 59 -17.19 0.26 10.15
CA LEU A 59 -18.48 0.89 9.83
C LEU A 59 -18.62 2.30 10.44
N PHE A 60 -17.60 2.75 11.17
CA PHE A 60 -17.55 4.08 11.79
C PHE A 60 -16.84 5.08 10.88
N THR A 61 -17.44 6.25 10.72
CA THR A 61 -16.83 7.38 10.02
C THR A 61 -16.95 8.64 10.87
N GLU A 62 -15.83 9.31 11.13
CA GLU A 62 -15.78 10.61 11.82
C GLU A 62 -16.56 11.67 11.02
N ASP A 63 -17.27 12.55 11.72
CA ASP A 63 -18.15 13.54 11.08
C ASP A 63 -17.69 14.98 11.36
N GLU A 64 -17.97 15.88 10.41
CA GLU A 64 -17.72 17.33 10.51
C GLU A 64 -19.04 18.08 10.49
N PHE A 65 -19.21 19.06 11.39
CA PHE A 65 -20.46 19.78 11.57
C PHE A 65 -20.31 21.26 11.24
N PHE A 66 -21.06 21.73 10.25
CA PHE A 66 -21.36 23.14 10.04
C PHE A 66 -22.28 23.67 11.15
N VAL A 67 -21.90 24.81 11.71
CA VAL A 67 -22.64 25.48 12.77
C VAL A 67 -23.55 26.53 12.19
N LEU A 68 -24.86 26.28 12.19
CA LEU A 68 -25.86 27.22 11.68
C LEU A 68 -26.78 27.74 12.78
N SER A 69 -27.36 28.92 12.55
CA SER A 69 -28.42 29.45 13.40
C SER A 69 -29.77 28.84 13.00
N PRO A 70 -30.64 28.49 13.97
CA PRO A 70 -31.98 28.03 13.66
C PRO A 70 -32.77 29.12 12.92
N GLY A 71 -33.21 28.82 11.69
CA GLY A 71 -34.02 29.75 10.88
C GLY A 71 -33.30 31.04 10.50
N ASP A 72 -31.97 30.98 10.29
CA ASP A 72 -31.12 32.10 9.82
C ASP A 72 -31.20 33.37 10.69
N GLN A 73 -31.54 33.21 11.97
CA GLN A 73 -31.66 34.31 12.94
C GLN A 73 -30.36 35.07 13.18
N ARG A 74 -29.22 34.47 12.82
CA ARG A 74 -27.88 35.06 12.96
C ARG A 74 -27.09 34.85 11.67
N PRO A 75 -26.44 35.90 11.13
CA PRO A 75 -25.67 35.83 9.90
C PRO A 75 -24.41 34.96 10.03
N VAL A 76 -23.98 34.41 8.90
CA VAL A 76 -22.68 33.74 8.75
C VAL A 76 -21.55 34.70 9.13
N GLY A 77 -20.57 34.21 9.88
CA GLY A 77 -19.42 35.00 10.38
C GLY A 77 -19.61 35.62 11.77
N GLU A 78 -20.85 35.69 12.30
CA GLU A 78 -21.10 36.11 13.68
C GLU A 78 -20.51 35.10 14.69
N GLU A 79 -20.01 35.59 15.82
CA GLU A 79 -19.42 34.76 16.87
C GLU A 79 -20.46 33.94 17.63
N VAL A 80 -20.13 32.67 17.86
CA VAL A 80 -20.97 31.75 18.64
C VAL A 80 -20.64 31.91 20.12
N GLN A 81 -21.66 32.20 20.93
CA GLN A 81 -21.54 32.29 22.39
C GLN A 81 -22.13 31.05 23.07
N TYR A 82 -21.65 30.75 24.27
CA TYR A 82 -22.30 29.75 25.12
C TYR A 82 -23.78 30.11 25.34
N GLY A 83 -24.65 29.10 25.27
CA GLY A 83 -26.09 29.30 25.40
C GLY A 83 -26.83 29.57 24.09
N HIS A 84 -26.14 29.91 23.00
CA HIS A 84 -26.77 30.02 21.69
C HIS A 84 -27.37 28.68 21.26
N LEU A 85 -28.53 28.76 20.58
CA LEU A 85 -29.14 27.60 19.95
C LEU A 85 -28.54 27.41 18.56
N LEU A 86 -28.16 26.18 18.23
CA LEU A 86 -27.42 25.84 17.03
C LEU A 86 -28.06 24.66 16.32
N VAL A 87 -27.94 24.64 14.99
CA VAL A 87 -28.15 23.46 14.15
C VAL A 87 -26.79 22.96 13.70
N LEU A 88 -26.48 21.71 13.99
CA LEU A 88 -25.27 21.04 13.49
C LEU A 88 -25.64 20.30 12.21
N VAL A 89 -25.20 20.83 11.08
CA VAL A 89 -25.38 20.21 9.76
C VAL A 89 -24.09 19.49 9.42
N ASN A 90 -24.16 18.18 9.23
CA ASN A 90 -22.99 17.38 8.97
C ASN A 90 -22.44 17.57 7.55
N GLN A 91 -21.30 16.95 7.23
CA GLN A 91 -20.65 17.10 5.93
C GLN A 91 -21.48 16.62 4.73
N HIS A 92 -22.52 15.82 4.98
CA HIS A 92 -23.47 15.32 3.98
C HIS A 92 -24.75 16.18 3.88
N GLY A 93 -24.80 17.33 4.55
CA GLY A 93 -25.99 18.19 4.55
C GLY A 93 -27.13 17.70 5.46
N LEU A 94 -26.86 16.71 6.32
CA LEU A 94 -27.85 16.09 7.20
C LEU A 94 -27.73 16.66 8.63
N VAL A 95 -28.82 16.64 9.37
CA VAL A 95 -28.88 17.10 10.78
C VAL A 95 -29.10 15.94 11.71
N TRP A 96 -28.62 16.09 12.95
CA TRP A 96 -28.96 15.15 14.01
C TRP A 96 -30.48 15.11 14.22
N ASN A 97 -31.00 13.89 14.28
CA ASN A 97 -32.42 13.63 14.42
C ASN A 97 -32.67 12.50 15.43
N ASN A 98 -33.58 12.73 16.38
CA ASN A 98 -33.88 11.82 17.48
C ASN A 98 -35.01 10.79 17.17
N LYS A 99 -35.55 10.82 15.95
CA LYS A 99 -36.52 9.86 15.41
C LYS A 99 -35.86 8.91 14.42
N THR A 100 -34.65 8.46 14.75
CA THR A 100 -33.90 7.52 13.92
C THR A 100 -34.24 6.08 14.32
N GLY A 101 -34.94 5.34 13.45
CA GLY A 101 -35.35 3.94 13.67
C GLY A 101 -36.66 3.79 14.46
N GLY A 102 -37.22 2.58 14.47
CA GLY A 102 -38.54 2.28 15.05
C GLY A 102 -38.62 2.32 16.59
N ILE A 103 -37.50 2.56 17.29
CA ILE A 103 -37.46 2.70 18.75
C ILE A 103 -36.95 4.11 19.07
N THR A 104 -37.74 4.85 19.85
CA THR A 104 -37.48 6.22 20.26
C THR A 104 -36.24 6.32 21.16
N GLY A 105 -35.30 7.22 20.85
CA GLY A 105 -34.20 7.59 21.76
C GLY A 105 -32.80 7.70 21.15
N TYR A 106 -32.56 7.20 19.94
CA TYR A 106 -31.27 7.31 19.26
C TYR A 106 -31.17 8.54 18.36
N VAL A 107 -29.96 9.10 18.27
CA VAL A 107 -29.64 10.19 17.34
C VAL A 107 -29.00 9.60 16.08
N GLY A 108 -29.42 10.09 14.92
CA GLY A 108 -28.79 9.77 13.64
C GLY A 108 -29.03 10.86 12.60
N PRO A 109 -28.26 10.89 11.51
CA PRO A 109 -28.34 11.92 10.50
C PRO A 109 -29.62 11.78 9.65
N ARG A 110 -30.35 12.88 9.45
CA ARG A 110 -31.54 12.97 8.57
C ARG A 110 -31.58 14.29 7.80
N PRO A 111 -32.35 14.39 6.70
CA PRO A 111 -32.56 15.66 6.01
C PRO A 111 -33.14 16.73 6.95
N ARG A 112 -32.87 18.00 6.64
CA ARG A 112 -33.41 19.15 7.40
C ARG A 112 -34.93 19.26 7.25
N GLY A 113 -35.57 19.89 8.24
CA GLY A 113 -37.00 20.19 8.22
C GLY A 113 -37.90 18.99 8.50
N VAL A 114 -37.34 17.80 8.74
CA VAL A 114 -38.13 16.60 9.05
C VAL A 114 -38.45 16.52 10.56
N PRO A 115 -39.59 15.93 10.96
CA PRO A 115 -39.91 15.75 12.37
C PRO A 115 -38.79 15.04 13.13
N GLY A 116 -38.39 15.59 14.28
CA GLY A 116 -37.31 15.04 15.10
C GLY A 116 -35.94 15.70 14.91
N GLU A 117 -35.82 16.72 14.05
CA GLU A 117 -34.61 17.56 13.95
C GLU A 117 -34.21 18.11 15.33
N VAL A 118 -32.93 17.93 15.66
CA VAL A 118 -32.37 18.28 16.96
C VAL A 118 -31.62 19.60 16.87
N TYR A 119 -32.00 20.53 17.74
CA TYR A 119 -31.26 21.76 17.98
C TYR A 119 -30.45 21.61 19.25
N VAL A 120 -29.20 22.08 19.22
CA VAL A 120 -28.26 21.90 20.32
C VAL A 120 -27.82 23.23 20.93
N ARG A 121 -27.47 23.18 22.22
CA ARG A 121 -26.89 24.30 22.96
C ARG A 121 -25.67 23.80 23.72
N PHE A 122 -24.57 24.52 23.57
CA PHE A 122 -23.37 24.30 24.38
C PHE A 122 -23.35 25.19 25.62
N THR A 123 -22.86 24.63 26.71
CA THR A 123 -22.68 25.30 28.00
C THR A 123 -21.26 25.08 28.51
N LYS A 124 -20.66 26.11 29.10
CA LYS A 124 -19.30 26.04 29.66
C LYS A 124 -19.26 25.10 30.86
N LEU A 125 -18.22 24.28 30.97
CA LEU A 125 -18.00 23.44 32.16
C LEU A 125 -17.39 24.27 33.31
N PRO A 126 -17.86 24.12 34.57
CA PRO A 126 -17.22 24.76 35.72
C PRO A 126 -15.80 24.20 35.93
N PRO A 127 -14.79 25.05 36.21
CA PRO A 127 -13.47 24.56 36.57
C PRO A 127 -13.53 23.75 37.88
N GLY A 128 -12.95 22.55 37.90
CA GLY A 128 -12.74 21.75 39.12
C GLY A 128 -13.68 20.55 39.38
N VAL A 129 -14.62 20.21 38.49
CA VAL A 129 -15.52 19.04 38.72
C VAL A 129 -14.97 17.76 38.07
N GLY A 130 -14.04 17.11 38.79
CA GLY A 130 -13.81 15.67 38.69
C GLY A 130 -15.04 14.89 39.17
N VAL A 131 -15.17 13.63 38.78
CA VAL A 131 -16.32 12.77 39.06
C VAL A 131 -16.52 12.62 40.59
N THR A 132 -17.38 13.44 41.20
CA THR A 132 -18.15 13.16 42.44
C THR A 132 -19.06 14.36 42.81
N LYS A 133 -20.11 14.07 43.59
CA LYS A 133 -21.28 14.91 43.89
C LYS A 133 -20.94 16.31 44.45
N SER A 134 -21.58 17.32 43.86
CA SER A 134 -22.15 18.55 44.45
C SER A 134 -21.44 19.22 45.64
N SER A 135 -21.00 20.47 45.47
CA SER A 135 -21.40 21.58 46.36
C SER A 135 -21.22 22.95 45.66
N LYS A 136 -21.54 24.03 46.38
CA LYS A 136 -22.30 25.22 45.95
C LYS A 136 -21.42 26.46 45.73
N LYS A 137 -21.92 27.35 44.85
CA LYS A 137 -21.71 28.81 44.75
C LYS A 137 -20.27 29.32 44.58
N ASP A 138 -20.02 29.94 43.43
CA ASP A 138 -19.24 31.19 43.41
C ASP A 138 -19.74 32.15 42.33
N LYS A 139 -19.66 33.44 42.66
CA LYS A 139 -20.38 34.55 42.04
C LYS A 139 -19.44 35.34 41.13
N ASP A 140 -19.75 35.26 39.83
CA ASP A 140 -19.66 36.25 38.77
C ASP A 140 -18.55 37.33 38.82
N ARG A 141 -17.52 37.11 37.98
CA ARG A 141 -16.76 38.17 37.32
C ARG A 141 -16.43 37.70 35.90
N THR A 142 -17.45 37.68 35.04
CA THR A 142 -17.35 37.14 33.67
C THR A 142 -16.60 38.09 32.74
N ASP A 143 -15.39 37.69 32.35
CA ASP A 143 -14.61 38.36 31.30
C ASP A 143 -15.31 38.18 29.94
N LYS A 144 -15.27 39.17 29.04
CA LYS A 144 -15.98 39.08 27.73
C LYS A 144 -15.53 37.87 26.90
N THR A 145 -14.26 37.49 27.05
CA THR A 145 -13.62 36.30 26.45
C THR A 145 -14.20 34.98 26.97
N GLU A 146 -14.81 34.96 28.16
CA GLU A 146 -15.39 33.74 28.75
C GLU A 146 -16.76 33.39 28.18
N LYS A 147 -17.45 34.33 27.54
CA LYS A 147 -18.77 34.10 26.90
C LYS A 147 -18.62 33.46 25.52
N LEU A 148 -17.49 33.67 24.86
CA LEU A 148 -17.22 33.20 23.51
C LEU A 148 -16.82 31.74 23.50
N MET A 149 -17.27 31.04 22.47
CA MET A 149 -16.95 29.63 22.29
C MET A 149 -15.66 29.49 21.48
N THR A 150 -14.66 28.78 22.02
CA THR A 150 -13.35 28.66 21.38
C THR A 150 -12.91 27.22 21.13
N SER A 151 -12.06 27.02 20.13
CA SER A 151 -11.44 25.74 19.82
C SER A 151 -10.60 25.23 21.01
N GLY A 152 -10.76 23.96 21.35
CA GLY A 152 -10.19 23.33 22.54
C GLY A 152 -11.01 23.53 23.83
N SER A 153 -12.06 24.36 23.83
CA SER A 153 -12.91 24.54 25.01
C SER A 153 -13.75 23.31 25.32
N SER A 154 -13.76 22.91 26.59
CA SER A 154 -14.64 21.85 27.08
C SER A 154 -16.04 22.37 27.37
N SER A 155 -17.05 21.68 26.84
CA SER A 155 -18.44 22.11 26.85
C SER A 155 -19.38 20.93 27.10
N MET A 156 -20.52 21.22 27.72
CA MET A 156 -21.62 20.27 27.87
C MET A 156 -22.70 20.56 26.82
N LEU A 157 -23.20 19.50 26.17
CA LEU A 157 -24.16 19.60 25.08
C LEU A 157 -25.58 19.19 25.52
N SER A 158 -26.57 20.03 25.17
CA SER A 158 -27.98 19.79 25.49
C SER A 158 -28.85 19.98 24.25
N THR A 159 -29.96 19.25 24.17
CA THR A 159 -30.97 19.43 23.11
C THR A 159 -32.04 20.42 23.55
N SER A 160 -32.68 21.11 22.58
CA SER A 160 -33.90 21.88 22.83
C SER A 160 -35.01 21.42 21.88
N GLY A 161 -36.21 21.13 22.39
CA GLY A 161 -37.35 20.70 21.58
C GLY A 161 -38.57 21.62 21.72
N LYS A 162 -39.13 22.07 20.58
CA LYS A 162 -40.47 22.66 20.44
C LYS A 162 -41.52 21.63 19.98
N SER A 163 -41.51 20.39 20.50
CA SER A 163 -42.50 19.37 20.10
C SER A 163 -43.25 18.80 21.31
N ASN A 164 -44.55 19.08 21.37
CA ASN A 164 -45.36 19.09 22.58
C ASN A 164 -46.06 17.77 22.94
N ARG A 165 -45.57 16.59 22.49
CA ARG A 165 -46.20 15.30 22.86
C ARG A 165 -45.29 14.24 23.47
N HIS A 166 -43.98 14.47 23.53
CA HIS A 166 -43.06 13.63 24.31
C HIS A 166 -41.93 14.47 24.98
N SER A 167 -42.15 15.77 25.17
CA SER A 167 -41.11 16.75 25.53
C SER A 167 -40.44 16.51 26.89
N GLN A 168 -41.13 15.91 27.87
CA GLN A 168 -40.54 15.71 29.20
C GLN A 168 -39.45 14.62 29.24
N MET A 169 -39.51 13.60 28.36
CA MET A 169 -38.50 12.53 28.36
C MET A 169 -37.35 12.74 27.36
N TYR A 170 -37.52 13.57 26.33
CA TYR A 170 -36.53 13.77 25.26
C TYR A 170 -35.85 15.15 25.24
N ASN A 171 -36.27 16.10 26.09
CA ASN A 171 -35.50 17.33 26.39
C ASN A 171 -34.28 17.05 27.28
N LYS A 172 -33.83 15.78 27.34
CA LYS A 172 -32.75 15.35 28.22
C LYS A 172 -31.40 15.64 27.55
N ARG A 173 -30.38 15.81 28.39
CA ARG A 173 -28.97 16.00 28.00
C ARG A 173 -28.56 14.92 27.00
N LEU A 174 -27.76 15.28 25.99
CA LEU A 174 -27.18 14.28 25.10
C LEU A 174 -26.26 13.40 25.93
N SER A 175 -26.50 12.09 25.89
CA SER A 175 -25.74 11.12 26.68
C SER A 175 -25.10 10.03 25.82
N ASN A 176 -23.94 9.56 26.26
CA ASN A 176 -23.34 8.34 25.72
C ASN A 176 -24.03 7.15 26.40
N PHE A 177 -24.58 6.22 25.61
CA PHE A 177 -25.32 5.10 26.16
C PHE A 177 -24.91 3.75 25.56
N LYS A 178 -24.65 2.80 26.47
CA LYS A 178 -24.54 1.38 26.20
C LYS A 178 -25.75 0.67 26.83
N LYS A 179 -26.57 -0.01 26.02
CA LYS A 179 -27.60 -0.90 26.58
C LYS A 179 -26.91 -2.09 27.25
N PRO A 180 -27.29 -2.47 28.49
CA PRO A 180 -26.79 -3.69 29.14
C PRO A 180 -26.99 -4.96 28.30
N THR A 181 -27.97 -4.94 27.39
CA THR A 181 -28.33 -6.05 26.48
C THR A 181 -27.65 -5.99 25.11
N SER A 182 -26.79 -4.99 24.86
CA SER A 182 -26.09 -4.85 23.58
C SER A 182 -24.81 -5.67 23.56
N HIS A 183 -24.71 -6.64 22.64
CA HIS A 183 -23.46 -7.34 22.32
C HIS A 183 -22.42 -6.42 21.65
N ILE A 184 -22.81 -5.20 21.26
CA ILE A 184 -21.91 -4.22 20.66
C ILE A 184 -21.22 -3.43 21.77
N ALA A 185 -19.90 -3.57 21.89
CA ALA A 185 -19.05 -2.64 22.61
C ALA A 185 -18.98 -1.32 21.81
N GLY A 186 -19.32 -0.19 22.43
CA GLY A 186 -19.34 1.13 21.79
C GLY A 186 -20.28 2.12 22.46
N GLY A 187 -20.05 3.41 22.23
CA GLY A 187 -20.85 4.49 22.78
C GLY A 187 -21.80 5.08 21.75
N TYR A 188 -23.11 4.86 21.86
CA TYR A 188 -24.10 5.49 20.99
C TYR A 188 -24.64 6.78 21.61
N ILE A 189 -24.95 7.77 20.78
CA ILE A 189 -25.57 9.00 21.24
C ILE A 189 -27.09 8.80 21.34
N CYS A 190 -27.62 9.03 22.53
CA CYS A 190 -29.05 9.00 22.80
C CYS A 190 -29.52 10.21 23.62
N CYS A 191 -30.82 10.47 23.57
CA CYS A 191 -31.49 11.47 24.41
C CYS A 191 -32.48 10.78 25.35
N ASP A 192 -32.02 9.88 26.22
CA ASP A 192 -32.88 9.11 27.13
C ASP A 192 -32.73 9.51 28.61
N GLY A 193 -31.67 10.27 28.93
CA GLY A 193 -31.22 10.66 30.26
C GLY A 193 -31.11 9.53 31.28
N LYS A 194 -30.91 8.31 30.79
CA LYS A 194 -30.41 7.15 31.54
C LYS A 194 -28.91 6.95 31.29
N GLY A 195 -28.36 7.53 30.22
CA GLY A 195 -26.93 7.53 29.92
C GLY A 195 -26.13 8.56 30.73
N THR A 196 -24.82 8.59 30.48
CA THR A 196 -23.87 9.53 31.10
C THR A 196 -23.82 10.84 30.31
N GLU A 197 -23.58 11.97 30.99
CA GLU A 197 -23.47 13.26 30.31
C GLU A 197 -22.33 13.27 29.29
N LEU A 198 -22.65 13.73 28.07
CA LEU A 198 -21.62 13.95 27.07
C LEU A 198 -20.92 15.29 27.31
N ARG A 199 -19.63 15.21 27.63
CA ARG A 199 -18.71 16.34 27.70
C ARG A 199 -17.86 16.34 26.44
N PHE A 200 -17.86 17.44 25.70
CA PHE A 200 -17.10 17.54 24.44
C PHE A 200 -16.05 18.61 24.50
N LYS A 201 -14.95 18.42 23.79
CA LYS A 201 -14.12 19.52 23.29
C LYS A 201 -14.52 19.83 21.86
N ILE A 202 -14.55 21.13 21.55
CA ILE A 202 -14.67 21.57 20.16
C ILE A 202 -13.30 21.50 19.53
N TRP A 203 -13.18 20.74 18.45
CA TRP A 203 -11.98 20.69 17.65
C TRP A 203 -12.20 21.40 16.32
N PRO A 204 -11.15 22.00 15.75
CA PRO A 204 -11.24 22.53 14.40
C PRO A 204 -11.39 21.37 13.41
N VAL A 205 -11.81 21.70 12.19
CA VAL A 205 -11.80 20.78 11.03
C VAL A 205 -10.45 20.11 10.92
N LYS A 206 -10.45 18.84 10.50
CA LYS A 206 -9.21 18.13 10.23
C LYS A 206 -8.55 18.81 9.01
N PRO A 207 -7.38 19.46 9.16
CA PRO A 207 -6.73 20.10 8.05
C PRO A 207 -6.32 19.04 7.01
N ARG A 208 -6.50 19.36 5.72
CA ARG A 208 -6.03 18.50 4.63
C ARG A 208 -4.53 18.69 4.46
N VAL A 209 -3.82 17.64 4.06
CA VAL A 209 -2.44 17.78 3.62
C VAL A 209 -2.49 18.19 2.15
N GLU A 210 -2.22 19.45 1.88
CA GLU A 210 -2.29 19.98 0.52
C GLU A 210 -1.06 19.59 -0.29
N GLN A 211 0.09 19.62 0.38
CA GLN A 211 1.37 19.42 -0.27
C GLN A 211 2.32 18.66 0.66
N ILE A 212 2.97 17.63 0.12
CA ILE A 212 4.12 16.98 0.73
C ILE A 212 5.30 17.17 -0.19
N SER A 213 6.36 17.82 0.30
CA SER A 213 7.61 17.99 -0.44
C SER A 213 8.68 17.10 0.18
N MET A 214 9.26 16.24 -0.65
CA MET A 214 10.34 15.32 -0.27
C MET A 214 11.37 15.28 -1.40
N MET A 215 12.56 15.83 -1.16
CA MET A 215 13.62 15.91 -2.18
C MET A 215 13.09 16.59 -3.46
N ASN A 216 13.15 15.90 -4.61
CA ASN A 216 12.63 16.37 -5.91
C ASN A 216 11.17 15.93 -6.17
N LYS A 217 10.49 15.33 -5.18
CA LYS A 217 9.10 14.88 -5.30
C LYS A 217 8.16 15.87 -4.59
N LEU A 218 7.11 16.24 -5.29
CA LEU A 218 5.99 17.03 -4.78
C LEU A 218 4.73 16.17 -4.87
N ILE A 219 4.02 16.00 -3.75
CA ILE A 219 2.78 15.21 -3.69
C ILE A 219 1.64 16.16 -3.32
N THR A 220 0.72 16.35 -4.26
CA THR A 220 -0.42 17.28 -4.14
C THR A 220 -1.61 16.76 -4.97
N PRO A 221 -2.85 16.71 -4.45
CA PRO A 221 -3.24 16.73 -3.04
C PRO A 221 -2.99 15.37 -2.37
N TYR A 222 -2.94 15.32 -1.03
CA TYR A 222 -2.71 14.08 -0.28
C TYR A 222 -3.89 13.73 0.65
N ASN A 223 -4.34 12.47 0.60
CA ASN A 223 -5.36 11.94 1.50
C ASN A 223 -4.72 11.15 2.66
N TYR A 224 -5.21 11.36 3.89
CA TYR A 224 -4.73 10.59 5.05
C TYR A 224 -4.79 9.09 4.80
N GLY A 225 -3.70 8.38 5.11
CA GLY A 225 -3.55 6.94 4.85
C GLY A 225 -3.03 6.58 3.46
N GLN A 226 -2.98 7.51 2.51
CA GLN A 226 -2.38 7.29 1.18
C GLN A 226 -0.90 6.92 1.31
N LYS A 227 -0.46 5.88 0.62
CA LYS A 227 0.90 5.35 0.76
C LYS A 227 1.88 6.21 -0.03
N ILE A 228 2.95 6.64 0.63
CA ILE A 228 4.04 7.43 0.05
C ILE A 228 5.25 6.51 -0.10
N ALA A 229 5.70 6.28 -1.33
CA ALA A 229 6.92 5.54 -1.57
C ALA A 229 8.13 6.34 -1.08
N LEU A 230 8.97 5.73 -0.25
CA LEU A 230 10.23 6.33 0.17
C LEU A 230 11.28 6.06 -0.92
N PRO A 231 11.99 7.08 -1.44
CA PRO A 231 13.02 6.90 -2.45
C PRO A 231 14.30 6.34 -1.81
N LEU A 232 14.24 5.08 -1.35
CA LEU A 232 15.32 4.44 -0.58
C LEU A 232 16.65 4.37 -1.36
N GLY A 233 16.60 4.23 -2.69
CA GLY A 233 17.80 4.24 -3.55
C GLY A 233 18.50 5.60 -3.71
N LEU A 234 17.76 6.71 -3.55
CA LEU A 234 18.34 8.07 -3.57
C LEU A 234 19.00 8.45 -2.24
N LEU A 235 18.70 7.73 -1.16
CA LEU A 235 19.38 7.85 0.14
C LEU A 235 20.78 7.21 0.12
N GLU A 236 21.10 6.39 -0.89
CA GLU A 236 22.43 5.80 -1.09
C GLU A 236 23.35 6.63 -2.03
N SER A 237 22.77 7.38 -2.99
CA SER A 237 23.52 7.85 -4.17
C SER A 237 24.31 9.15 -4.00
N THR A 238 24.08 9.93 -2.95
CA THR A 238 24.87 11.15 -2.67
C THR A 238 26.26 10.87 -2.12
N ALA A 239 26.59 9.62 -1.78
CA ALA A 239 27.91 9.22 -1.29
C ALA A 239 28.88 8.75 -2.39
N LYS A 240 28.44 8.56 -3.64
CA LYS A 240 29.29 8.06 -4.74
C LYS A 240 29.95 9.15 -5.60
N ARG A 241 29.68 10.43 -5.35
CA ARG A 241 30.27 11.55 -6.11
C ARG A 241 31.56 12.15 -5.54
N THR A 242 32.18 11.52 -4.55
CA THR A 242 33.46 11.98 -3.94
C THR A 242 34.66 11.07 -4.18
N ASN A 243 34.60 10.16 -5.17
CA ASN A 243 35.75 9.31 -5.54
C ASN A 243 36.37 9.64 -6.90
N VAL A 244 36.19 10.87 -7.42
CA VAL A 244 36.97 11.39 -8.56
C VAL A 244 37.49 12.78 -8.23
N ALA A 245 38.46 12.85 -7.32
CA ALA A 245 39.31 14.02 -7.12
C ALA A 245 40.60 13.62 -6.40
N THR A 246 41.39 12.74 -7.04
CA THR A 246 42.83 12.71 -6.80
C THR A 246 43.47 13.32 -8.04
N TYR A 247 43.84 14.60 -7.97
CA TYR A 247 45.14 15.14 -8.38
C TYR A 247 45.18 16.65 -8.08
N THR A 248 46.26 17.04 -7.39
CA THR A 248 46.76 18.40 -7.09
C THR A 248 46.09 19.21 -5.98
N GLY A 249 46.81 19.32 -4.85
CA GLY A 249 47.27 20.61 -4.34
C GLY A 249 46.29 21.55 -3.64
N ASP A 250 46.15 21.32 -2.32
CA ASP A 250 46.19 22.33 -1.26
C ASP A 250 44.93 23.13 -0.82
N VAL A 251 44.84 23.20 0.52
CA VAL A 251 44.01 23.98 1.47
C VAL A 251 42.55 24.34 1.13
N SER A 252 41.61 23.49 1.56
CA SER A 252 40.44 23.89 2.38
C SER A 252 39.63 22.66 2.83
N ALA A 253 40.24 21.86 3.70
CA ALA A 253 39.62 20.69 4.34
C ALA A 253 38.58 21.03 5.45
N LYS A 254 37.90 22.18 5.35
CA LYS A 254 36.77 22.56 6.23
C LYS A 254 35.43 22.74 5.51
N LYS A 255 35.36 22.51 4.20
CA LYS A 255 34.10 22.55 3.41
C LYS A 255 33.65 21.20 2.83
N ALA A 256 34.36 20.11 3.14
CA ALA A 256 34.12 18.79 2.54
C ALA A 256 33.54 17.74 3.50
N VAL A 257 33.06 18.13 4.70
CA VAL A 257 32.52 17.19 5.70
C VAL A 257 30.99 17.31 5.88
N GLU A 258 30.30 18.21 5.17
CA GLU A 258 28.84 18.41 5.29
C GLU A 258 27.99 17.70 4.21
N ALA A 259 28.58 16.84 3.38
CA ALA A 259 27.86 16.13 2.32
C ALA A 259 27.64 14.64 2.67
N SER A 260 26.74 14.38 3.62
CA SER A 260 26.17 13.05 3.86
C SER A 260 24.64 13.10 3.75
N GLY A 261 24.11 12.64 2.61
CA GLY A 261 22.76 12.93 2.13
C GLY A 261 21.57 12.28 2.83
N ILE A 262 21.68 11.94 4.11
CA ILE A 262 20.50 11.66 4.96
C ILE A 262 20.28 12.79 5.99
N GLN A 263 21.32 13.56 6.32
CA GLN A 263 21.20 14.68 7.26
C GLN A 263 20.44 15.89 6.69
N GLN A 264 20.18 15.96 5.37
CA GLN A 264 19.52 17.11 4.71
C GLN A 264 18.18 16.78 4.02
N ALA A 265 17.72 15.53 4.00
CA ALA A 265 16.44 15.16 3.38
C ALA A 265 15.28 15.40 4.37
N GLU A 266 14.83 16.65 4.49
CA GLU A 266 13.62 16.98 5.23
C GLU A 266 12.37 16.70 4.37
N ILE A 267 11.36 16.08 4.97
CA ILE A 267 10.03 15.95 4.35
C ILE A 267 9.13 17.02 4.94
N PHE A 268 8.66 17.92 4.10
CA PHE A 268 7.78 19.02 4.48
C PHE A 268 6.34 18.66 4.18
N PHE A 269 5.45 18.94 5.13
CA PHE A 269 4.01 18.80 5.00
C PHE A 269 3.41 20.19 5.12
N GLN A 270 2.64 20.63 4.13
CA GLN A 270 1.86 21.85 4.16
C GLN A 270 0.38 21.50 4.18
N LEU A 271 -0.33 22.14 5.11
CA LEU A 271 -1.72 21.82 5.42
C LEU A 271 -2.64 22.97 4.98
N SER A 272 -3.91 22.65 4.76
CA SER A 272 -4.94 23.60 4.31
C SER A 272 -5.27 24.74 5.29
N ASN A 273 -4.71 24.70 6.49
CA ASN A 273 -4.78 25.77 7.48
C ASN A 273 -3.46 26.55 7.57
N GLU A 274 -2.62 26.48 6.55
CA GLU A 274 -1.28 27.09 6.45
C GLU A 274 -0.25 26.56 7.46
N ALA A 275 -0.65 25.61 8.31
CA ALA A 275 0.28 24.96 9.22
C ALA A 275 1.24 24.06 8.43
N THR A 276 2.44 23.89 8.97
CA THR A 276 3.47 23.04 8.35
C THR A 276 4.02 22.03 9.33
N ALA A 277 4.36 20.83 8.86
CA ALA A 277 5.11 19.85 9.66
C ALA A 277 6.41 19.50 8.92
N VAL A 278 7.45 19.14 9.66
CA VAL A 278 8.72 18.71 9.08
C VAL A 278 9.10 17.40 9.71
N LEU A 279 9.35 16.37 8.89
CA LEU A 279 10.00 15.13 9.30
C LEU A 279 11.49 15.24 8.96
N PRO A 280 12.37 15.38 9.97
CA PRO A 280 13.81 15.49 9.75
C PRO A 280 14.37 14.18 9.18
N GLY A 281 15.28 14.28 8.22
CA GLY A 281 15.94 13.11 7.62
C GLY A 281 16.67 12.22 8.62
N ALA A 282 17.29 12.83 9.65
CA ALA A 282 17.94 12.09 10.75
C ALA A 282 16.94 11.26 11.57
N LEU A 283 15.74 11.79 11.85
CA LEU A 283 14.70 11.08 12.56
C LEU A 283 14.11 9.95 11.71
N LEU A 284 13.93 10.21 10.41
CA LEU A 284 13.53 9.18 9.44
C LEU A 284 14.56 8.04 9.44
N GLN A 285 15.85 8.33 9.36
CA GLN A 285 16.92 7.33 9.39
C GLN A 285 16.89 6.48 10.67
N GLN A 286 16.77 7.12 11.83
CA GLN A 286 16.70 6.42 13.11
C GLN A 286 15.54 5.42 13.15
N LYS A 287 14.35 5.86 12.69
CA LYS A 287 13.13 5.04 12.67
C LYS A 287 13.19 3.94 11.62
N LEU A 288 13.82 4.17 10.47
CA LEU A 288 14.11 3.14 9.47
C LEU A 288 14.99 2.03 10.05
N ILE A 289 16.06 2.38 10.77
CA ILE A 289 16.96 1.42 11.42
C ILE A 289 16.23 0.63 12.52
N ALA A 290 15.39 1.30 13.31
CA ALA A 290 14.57 0.65 14.33
C ALA A 290 13.55 -0.34 13.71
N HIS A 291 12.88 0.06 12.63
CA HIS A 291 11.89 -0.75 11.90
C HIS A 291 12.48 -2.01 11.25
N ALA A 292 13.79 -2.04 11.01
CA ALA A 292 14.50 -3.18 10.45
C ALA A 292 14.94 -4.23 11.48
N LYS A 293 14.96 -3.89 12.77
CA LYS A 293 15.31 -4.84 13.83
C LYS A 293 14.16 -5.84 14.02
N PRO A 294 14.45 -7.14 14.21
CA PRO A 294 13.41 -8.12 14.52
C PRO A 294 12.68 -7.74 15.83
N PRO A 295 11.38 -8.03 15.95
CA PRO A 295 10.62 -7.75 17.17
C PRO A 295 11.29 -8.42 18.37
N GLY A 296 11.33 -7.71 19.51
CA GLY A 296 11.95 -8.21 20.73
C GLY A 296 11.26 -9.47 21.29
N PRO A 297 11.86 -10.16 22.28
CA PRO A 297 11.34 -11.40 22.86
C PRO A 297 9.92 -11.29 23.46
N ASN A 298 9.42 -10.08 23.67
CA ASN A 298 8.09 -9.79 24.20
C ASN A 298 7.04 -9.47 23.10
N GLY A 299 7.40 -9.54 21.81
CA GLY A 299 6.48 -9.25 20.71
C GLY A 299 6.16 -7.75 20.51
N GLU A 300 6.99 -6.85 21.05
CA GLU A 300 6.85 -5.41 20.82
C GLU A 300 7.07 -5.08 19.33
N GLU A 301 6.04 -4.55 18.67
CA GLU A 301 6.16 -4.03 17.31
C GLU A 301 7.18 -2.89 17.26
N PRO A 302 8.03 -2.81 16.22
CA PRO A 302 8.97 -1.71 16.11
C PRO A 302 8.25 -0.37 16.04
N GLU A 303 8.85 0.63 16.69
CA GLU A 303 8.28 1.98 16.87
C GLU A 303 8.21 2.75 15.53
N SER A 304 7.22 2.40 14.71
CA SER A 304 7.05 2.82 13.32
C SER A 304 6.35 4.17 13.17
N VAL A 305 6.03 4.85 14.27
CA VAL A 305 5.23 6.08 14.30
C VAL A 305 6.11 7.31 14.57
N PHE A 306 5.83 8.39 13.85
CA PHE A 306 6.38 9.73 14.04
C PHE A 306 5.27 10.67 14.49
N GLU A 307 5.51 11.46 15.52
CA GLU A 307 4.66 12.59 15.87
C GLU A 307 5.38 13.87 15.47
N LEU A 308 4.84 14.57 14.47
CA LEU A 308 5.40 15.77 13.89
C LEU A 308 4.60 16.99 14.36
N PRO A 309 5.15 17.82 15.28
CA PRO A 309 4.45 19.02 15.72
C PRO A 309 4.26 20.00 14.57
N LEU A 310 3.05 20.58 14.49
CA LEU A 310 2.75 21.61 13.51
C LEU A 310 3.42 22.93 13.90
N ARG A 311 4.16 23.51 12.95
CA ARG A 311 4.64 24.89 12.96
C ARG A 311 3.50 25.80 12.48
N ASN A 312 3.35 26.95 13.16
CA ASN A 312 2.33 27.96 12.84
C ASN A 312 0.88 27.46 12.92
N GLY A 313 0.62 26.35 13.62
CA GLY A 313 -0.72 25.82 13.82
C GLY A 313 -0.78 24.90 15.05
N PRO A 314 -1.98 24.64 15.59
CA PRO A 314 -2.15 23.74 16.73
C PRO A 314 -2.13 22.28 16.27
N GLY A 315 -1.59 21.37 17.10
CA GLY A 315 -1.63 19.92 16.84
C GLY A 315 -0.32 19.30 16.35
N VAL A 316 -0.41 17.99 16.11
CA VAL A 316 0.66 17.13 15.61
C VAL A 316 0.13 16.30 14.45
N LEU A 317 0.97 16.07 13.42
CA LEU A 317 0.75 15.06 12.40
C LEU A 317 1.37 13.74 12.84
N VAL A 318 0.59 12.67 12.79
CA VAL A 318 1.07 11.33 13.08
C VAL A 318 1.36 10.64 11.76
N VAL A 319 2.63 10.32 11.54
CA VAL A 319 3.12 9.64 10.35
C VAL A 319 3.55 8.23 10.74
N ARG A 320 3.45 7.24 9.84
CA ARG A 320 3.82 5.85 10.13
C ARG A 320 4.61 5.22 8.97
N LEU A 321 5.61 4.41 9.31
CA LEU A 321 6.26 3.46 8.40
C LEU A 321 5.45 2.17 8.30
N ILE A 322 5.17 1.74 7.08
CA ILE A 322 4.49 0.49 6.79
C ILE A 322 5.31 -0.34 5.79
N GLY A 323 5.10 -1.65 5.77
CA GLY A 323 5.80 -2.57 4.87
C GLY A 323 7.09 -3.14 5.45
N VAL A 324 7.79 -3.93 4.62
CA VAL A 324 8.98 -4.68 5.03
C VAL A 324 10.24 -3.86 4.71
N ALA A 325 11.09 -3.67 5.72
CA ALA A 325 12.33 -2.93 5.58
C ALA A 325 13.37 -3.76 4.80
N PRO A 326 14.06 -3.21 3.79
CA PRO A 326 15.10 -3.94 3.07
C PRO A 326 16.35 -4.15 3.95
N ARG A 327 16.47 -5.34 4.55
CA ARG A 327 17.50 -5.66 5.56
C ARG A 327 18.94 -5.44 5.08
N LYS A 328 19.24 -5.75 3.81
CA LYS A 328 20.57 -5.54 3.18
C LYS A 328 20.94 -4.04 3.07
N MET A 329 19.98 -3.14 2.79
CA MET A 329 20.24 -1.69 2.74
C MET A 329 20.44 -1.10 4.13
N ILE A 330 19.66 -1.56 5.12
CA ILE A 330 19.67 -1.00 6.48
C ILE A 330 20.88 -1.49 7.28
N GLY A 331 21.41 -2.67 7.00
CA GLY A 331 22.71 -3.14 7.53
C GLY A 331 23.87 -2.19 7.19
N LYS A 332 23.88 -1.62 5.98
CA LYS A 332 24.89 -0.62 5.56
C LYS A 332 24.74 0.73 6.27
N LEU A 333 23.50 1.11 6.62
CA LEU A 333 23.19 2.30 7.41
C LEU A 333 23.58 2.13 8.89
N ALA A 334 23.40 0.94 9.46
CA ALA A 334 23.71 0.63 10.85
C ALA A 334 25.22 0.45 11.12
N ALA A 335 25.99 -0.11 10.17
CA ALA A 335 27.42 -0.36 10.31
C ALA A 335 28.28 0.90 10.51
N LYS A 336 27.76 2.09 10.19
CA LYS A 336 28.47 3.38 10.35
C LYS A 336 28.29 4.04 11.73
N GLY A 337 27.46 3.49 12.62
CA GLY A 337 27.30 3.96 14.01
C GLY A 337 27.94 2.97 14.99
N GLY A 338 29.22 3.16 15.30
CA GLY A 338 30.01 2.16 16.03
C GLY A 338 29.53 1.81 17.45
N LYS A 339 29.52 0.51 17.76
CA LYS A 339 30.33 -0.14 18.84
C LYS A 339 30.09 -1.67 18.86
N LYS A 340 31.15 -2.39 19.26
CA LYS A 340 31.39 -3.84 19.22
C LYS A 340 30.21 -4.73 19.66
N SER A 341 29.92 -5.76 18.86
CA SER A 341 29.00 -6.86 19.17
C SER A 341 29.63 -7.86 20.14
N VAL A 342 28.87 -8.27 21.15
CA VAL A 342 29.17 -9.37 22.08
C VAL A 342 28.33 -10.57 21.64
N VAL A 343 28.97 -11.68 21.26
CA VAL A 343 28.29 -12.92 20.82
C VAL A 343 27.97 -13.81 22.03
N PRO A 344 26.75 -14.36 22.17
CA PRO A 344 26.43 -15.34 23.22
C PRO A 344 26.80 -16.78 22.79
N GLN A 345 27.29 -17.60 23.73
CA GLN A 345 27.69 -19.00 23.49
C GLN A 345 26.52 -19.99 23.47
N VAL A 346 26.54 -20.93 22.52
CA VAL A 346 25.68 -22.15 22.49
C VAL A 346 26.36 -23.30 23.26
N SER A 347 25.59 -24.11 23.98
CA SER A 347 26.11 -25.18 24.85
C SER A 347 26.71 -26.36 24.06
N ARG A 348 27.78 -26.95 24.62
CA ARG A 348 28.65 -27.97 24.01
C ARG A 348 27.93 -29.23 23.49
N GLY A 349 26.81 -29.61 24.11
CA GLY A 349 26.02 -30.79 23.73
C GLY A 349 25.24 -30.62 22.42
N LEU A 350 24.73 -29.42 22.17
CA LEU A 350 23.93 -29.12 20.97
C LEU A 350 24.82 -29.08 19.71
N THR A 351 26.08 -28.65 19.86
CA THR A 351 27.08 -28.64 18.79
C THR A 351 27.41 -30.04 18.28
N VAL A 352 27.50 -31.04 19.18
CA VAL A 352 27.77 -32.43 18.81
C VAL A 352 26.60 -33.02 18.03
N PHE A 353 25.37 -32.75 18.47
CA PHE A 353 24.14 -33.20 17.81
C PHE A 353 24.07 -32.77 16.34
N TYR A 354 24.32 -31.48 16.06
CA TYR A 354 24.28 -30.97 14.68
C TYR A 354 25.39 -31.54 13.78
N ARG A 355 26.58 -31.82 14.33
CA ARG A 355 27.66 -32.47 13.57
C ARG A 355 27.29 -33.90 13.16
N VAL A 356 26.65 -34.66 14.05
CA VAL A 356 26.21 -36.03 13.76
C VAL A 356 25.08 -36.03 12.71
N SER A 357 24.13 -35.11 12.83
CA SER A 357 23.06 -34.94 11.83
C SER A 357 23.59 -34.59 10.45
N ASP A 358 24.56 -33.68 10.34
CA ASP A 358 25.14 -33.30 9.04
C ASP A 358 25.97 -34.43 8.41
N LEU A 359 26.68 -35.21 9.23
CA LEU A 359 27.40 -36.40 8.77
C LEU A 359 26.44 -37.44 8.18
N LEU A 360 25.36 -37.77 8.88
CA LEU A 360 24.36 -38.74 8.42
C LEU A 360 23.66 -38.30 7.13
N ARG A 361 23.42 -37.00 6.94
CA ARG A 361 22.82 -36.47 5.69
C ARG A 361 23.68 -36.78 4.45
N ARG A 362 25.01 -36.74 4.60
CA ARG A 362 25.99 -36.98 3.54
C ARG A 362 26.18 -38.46 3.20
N VAL A 363 25.83 -39.39 4.09
CA VAL A 363 25.96 -40.83 3.84
C VAL A 363 24.88 -41.28 2.84
N PRO A 364 25.19 -41.84 1.67
CA PRO A 364 24.20 -42.37 0.73
C PRO A 364 23.37 -43.53 1.30
N VAL A 365 22.10 -43.66 0.87
CA VAL A 365 21.17 -44.71 1.34
C VAL A 365 21.74 -46.13 1.23
N PRO A 366 22.38 -46.55 0.11
CA PRO A 366 22.93 -47.90 0.01
C PRO A 366 24.05 -48.18 1.02
N ILE A 367 24.86 -47.16 1.32
CA ILE A 367 26.00 -47.26 2.26
C ILE A 367 25.47 -47.34 3.70
N PHE A 368 24.48 -46.51 4.04
CA PHE A 368 23.83 -46.58 5.35
C PHE A 368 23.14 -47.93 5.56
N ALA A 369 22.42 -48.44 4.55
CA ALA A 369 21.75 -49.74 4.62
C ALA A 369 22.74 -50.89 4.88
N LEU A 370 23.90 -50.87 4.20
CA LEU A 370 24.95 -51.88 4.41
C LEU A 370 25.56 -51.79 5.81
N LEU A 371 25.91 -50.58 6.28
CA LEU A 371 26.44 -50.35 7.63
C LEU A 371 25.45 -50.76 8.72
N TYR A 372 24.18 -50.41 8.53
CA TYR A 372 23.11 -50.78 9.44
C TYR A 372 22.90 -52.29 9.48
N ALA A 373 22.96 -52.99 8.33
CA ALA A 373 22.87 -54.45 8.28
C ALA A 373 24.04 -55.16 9.00
N VAL A 374 25.26 -54.62 8.90
CA VAL A 374 26.41 -55.14 9.66
C VAL A 374 26.22 -54.88 11.16
N LEU A 375 25.81 -53.67 11.53
CA LEU A 375 25.56 -53.28 12.91
C LEU A 375 24.46 -54.13 13.55
N THR A 376 23.36 -54.37 12.84
CA THR A 376 22.27 -55.22 13.32
C THR A 376 22.72 -56.66 13.49
N HIS A 377 23.56 -57.20 12.60
CA HIS A 377 24.08 -58.57 12.74
C HIS A 377 24.90 -58.73 14.03
N TYR A 378 25.82 -57.80 14.32
CA TYR A 378 26.62 -57.82 15.54
C TYR A 378 25.78 -57.59 16.81
N LEU A 379 24.89 -56.60 16.79
CA LEU A 379 24.04 -56.28 17.93
C LEU A 379 22.99 -57.37 18.20
N TRP A 380 22.48 -58.05 17.17
CA TRP A 380 21.56 -59.17 17.31
C TRP A 380 22.23 -60.39 17.93
N SER A 381 23.48 -60.68 17.53
CA SER A 381 24.31 -61.72 18.16
C SER A 381 24.64 -61.41 19.63
N ALA A 382 24.80 -60.13 19.98
CA ALA A 382 24.98 -59.69 21.37
C ALA A 382 23.67 -59.78 22.17
N LEU A 383 22.53 -59.43 21.56
CA LEU A 383 21.19 -59.51 22.15
C LEU A 383 20.79 -60.93 22.59
N SER A 384 21.23 -61.97 21.88
CA SER A 384 20.97 -63.37 22.23
C SER A 384 21.79 -63.88 23.43
N SER A 385 22.79 -63.12 23.89
CA SER A 385 23.68 -63.49 25.00
C SER A 385 23.57 -62.58 26.23
N MET A 386 22.67 -61.58 26.21
CA MET A 386 22.47 -60.63 27.32
C MET A 386 21.30 -61.05 28.21
N GLU A 387 21.57 -61.25 29.51
CA GLU A 387 20.55 -61.55 30.55
C GLU A 387 19.92 -60.28 31.16
N ASP A 388 20.57 -59.11 31.06
CA ASP A 388 20.11 -57.84 31.67
C ASP A 388 19.09 -57.08 30.80
N GLY A 389 17.86 -56.91 31.32
CA GLY A 389 16.75 -56.24 30.63
C GLY A 389 17.02 -54.79 30.18
N LEU A 390 17.73 -53.99 30.99
CA LEU A 390 17.98 -52.57 30.68
C LEU A 390 18.96 -52.37 29.51
N ARG A 391 19.99 -53.22 29.40
CA ARG A 391 20.93 -53.18 28.28
C ARG A 391 20.26 -53.68 27.00
N ARG A 392 19.40 -54.68 27.13
CA ARG A 392 18.62 -55.23 26.03
C ARG A 392 17.67 -54.19 25.42
N GLU A 393 16.95 -53.45 26.27
CA GLU A 393 16.07 -52.35 25.84
C GLU A 393 16.84 -51.22 25.14
N LEU A 394 18.02 -50.85 25.65
CA LEU A 394 18.86 -49.83 25.01
C LEU A 394 19.32 -50.25 23.60
N VAL A 395 19.72 -51.51 23.42
CA VAL A 395 20.13 -52.03 22.11
C VAL A 395 18.94 -52.06 21.13
N VAL A 396 17.76 -52.50 21.59
CA VAL A 396 16.53 -52.46 20.78
C VAL A 396 16.17 -51.03 20.40
N LEU A 397 16.27 -50.08 21.34
CA LEU A 397 16.03 -48.66 21.09
C LEU A 397 16.98 -48.12 20.01
N VAL A 398 18.28 -48.43 20.09
CA VAL A 398 19.26 -48.00 19.08
C VAL A 398 18.94 -48.60 17.70
N LEU A 399 18.56 -49.88 17.63
CA LEU A 399 18.17 -50.53 16.38
C LEU A 399 16.91 -49.89 15.78
N VAL A 400 15.90 -49.52 16.58
CA VAL A 400 14.67 -48.92 16.06
C VAL A 400 14.83 -47.43 15.72
N MET A 401 15.54 -46.68 16.57
CA MET A 401 15.64 -45.22 16.45
C MET A 401 16.65 -44.79 15.40
N LEU A 402 17.72 -45.55 15.15
CA LEU A 402 18.78 -45.15 14.22
C LEU A 402 18.29 -45.06 12.76
N PRO A 403 17.51 -46.03 12.21
CA PRO A 403 16.90 -45.89 10.88
C PRO A 403 15.86 -44.77 10.82
N ALA A 404 15.02 -44.64 11.85
CA ALA A 404 14.00 -43.58 11.91
C ALA A 404 14.64 -42.19 11.91
N PHE A 405 15.73 -42.01 12.68
CA PHE A 405 16.52 -40.79 12.73
C PHE A 405 17.21 -40.49 11.39
N TYR A 406 17.80 -41.50 10.74
CA TYR A 406 18.42 -41.34 9.42
C TYR A 406 17.41 -40.90 8.35
N VAL A 407 16.21 -41.50 8.33
CA VAL A 407 15.12 -41.10 7.42
C VAL A 407 14.68 -39.67 7.70
N ALA A 408 14.51 -39.29 8.97
CA ALA A 408 14.10 -37.94 9.37
C ALA A 408 15.12 -36.84 8.98
N VAL A 409 16.42 -37.18 8.95
CA VAL A 409 17.51 -36.26 8.57
C VAL A 409 17.68 -36.15 7.03
N LYS A 410 17.25 -37.17 6.28
CA LYS A 410 17.51 -37.30 4.84
C LYS A 410 16.31 -36.98 3.93
N VAL A 411 15.08 -37.16 4.40
CA VAL A 411 13.86 -36.75 3.67
C VAL A 411 13.61 -35.27 3.97
N ASP A 412 13.36 -34.47 2.93
CA ASP A 412 12.90 -33.07 3.09
C ASP A 412 11.48 -33.05 3.68
N HIS A 413 11.40 -33.28 5.00
CA HIS A 413 10.19 -33.24 5.81
C HIS A 413 10.11 -31.88 6.53
N PRO A 414 8.93 -31.33 6.87
CA PRO A 414 8.77 -30.07 7.63
C PRO A 414 9.47 -30.00 9.00
N PHE A 415 10.01 -31.12 9.51
CA PHE A 415 10.76 -31.17 10.77
C PHE A 415 12.28 -31.14 10.57
N SER A 416 12.77 -31.15 9.32
CA SER A 416 14.20 -31.10 8.97
C SER A 416 14.91 -29.86 9.53
N ALA A 417 14.18 -28.75 9.74
CA ALA A 417 14.64 -27.53 10.39
C ALA A 417 15.03 -27.71 11.87
N LEU A 418 14.43 -28.69 12.59
CA LEU A 418 14.77 -28.98 13.99
C LEU A 418 16.17 -29.59 14.14
N PHE A 419 16.71 -30.17 13.06
CA PHE A 419 17.99 -30.87 13.04
C PHE A 419 19.13 -30.06 12.41
N GLN A 420 18.91 -28.76 12.20
CA GLN A 420 19.92 -27.79 11.75
C GLN A 420 20.22 -26.79 12.88
N PRO A 421 21.48 -26.35 13.05
CA PRO A 421 21.79 -25.32 14.03
C PRO A 421 21.07 -24.02 13.68
N PRO A 422 20.57 -23.25 14.67
CA PRO A 422 20.08 -21.91 14.41
C PRO A 422 21.23 -21.07 13.84
N VAL A 423 21.02 -20.54 12.64
CA VAL A 423 22.00 -19.68 11.96
C VAL A 423 22.08 -18.36 12.72
N PHE A 424 23.13 -18.19 13.53
CA PHE A 424 23.56 -16.87 13.98
C PHE A 424 24.50 -16.34 12.89
N GLU A 425 24.01 -15.39 12.10
CA GLU A 425 24.79 -14.79 11.02
C GLU A 425 26.04 -14.09 11.60
N GLN A 426 27.21 -14.65 11.31
CA GLN A 426 28.50 -14.00 11.44
C GLN A 426 29.07 -13.76 10.03
N GLU A 427 29.49 -12.51 9.80
CA GLU A 427 30.30 -11.95 8.70
C GLU A 427 30.37 -12.75 7.38
N VAL A 428 29.65 -12.27 6.37
CA VAL A 428 29.87 -12.68 4.97
C VAL A 428 31.07 -11.92 4.41
N ASP A 429 32.13 -12.68 4.22
CA ASP A 429 33.30 -12.40 3.39
C ASP A 429 32.89 -12.08 1.95
N SER A 430 33.64 -11.17 1.34
CA SER A 430 33.34 -10.53 0.06
C SER A 430 33.61 -11.43 -1.13
N THR A 431 32.78 -12.44 -1.40
CA THR A 431 32.67 -13.09 -2.72
C THR A 431 31.49 -14.08 -2.72
N ASP A 432 30.27 -13.61 -2.94
CA ASP A 432 29.27 -14.46 -3.61
C ASP A 432 28.17 -13.61 -4.26
N VAL A 433 28.08 -13.72 -5.58
CA VAL A 433 27.10 -13.07 -6.44
C VAL A 433 25.99 -14.08 -6.65
N GLY A 434 24.88 -13.96 -5.91
CA GLY A 434 23.74 -14.86 -6.12
C GLY A 434 22.80 -15.02 -4.94
N SER A 435 22.09 -13.95 -4.57
CA SER A 435 20.80 -14.10 -3.86
C SER A 435 19.94 -12.85 -4.07
N PRO A 436 18.63 -13.01 -4.37
CA PRO A 436 17.78 -11.96 -4.88
C PRO A 436 17.68 -10.78 -3.91
N LEU A 437 17.67 -9.57 -4.45
CA LEU A 437 17.22 -8.39 -3.71
C LEU A 437 15.73 -8.61 -3.42
N GLU A 438 15.36 -8.95 -2.19
CA GLU A 438 14.01 -8.66 -1.72
C GLU A 438 13.82 -7.14 -1.78
N SER A 439 13.15 -6.67 -2.83
CA SER A 439 12.73 -5.28 -2.99
C SER A 439 11.89 -4.88 -1.78
N GLY A 440 12.44 -4.05 -0.89
CA GLY A 440 11.76 -3.60 0.31
C GLY A 440 10.52 -2.78 -0.05
N THR A 441 9.37 -3.15 0.49
CA THR A 441 8.07 -2.49 0.23
C THR A 441 7.79 -1.33 1.19
N LEU A 442 8.83 -0.71 1.73
CA LEU A 442 8.69 0.25 2.82
C LEU A 442 8.06 1.57 2.33
N LYS A 443 6.97 1.98 2.95
CA LYS A 443 6.21 3.19 2.61
C LYS A 443 5.94 4.03 3.86
N LEU A 444 5.72 5.32 3.65
CA LEU A 444 5.31 6.28 4.66
C LEU A 444 3.80 6.57 4.49
N ILE A 445 3.05 6.71 5.58
CA ILE A 445 1.66 7.19 5.55
C ILE A 445 1.50 8.31 6.58
N VAL A 446 0.74 9.36 6.26
CA VAL A 446 0.21 10.26 7.29
C VAL A 446 -1.06 9.60 7.83
N ALA A 447 -0.96 8.99 9.00
CA ALA A 447 -2.02 8.18 9.58
C ALA A 447 -3.15 9.05 10.15
N GLU A 448 -2.80 10.10 10.91
CA GLU A 448 -3.80 10.96 11.54
C GLU A 448 -3.26 12.37 11.83
N TYR A 449 -4.19 13.28 12.14
CA TYR A 449 -3.90 14.58 12.72
C TYR A 449 -4.51 14.63 14.11
N ARG A 450 -3.71 14.97 15.11
CA ARG A 450 -4.15 15.09 16.50
C ARG A 450 -4.08 16.54 16.93
N PHE A 451 -5.23 17.11 17.26
CA PHE A 451 -5.29 18.49 17.75
C PHE A 451 -4.75 18.57 19.19
N THR A 452 -3.80 19.47 19.42
CA THR A 452 -3.31 19.82 20.75
C THR A 452 -3.50 21.32 20.95
N PRO A 453 -4.18 21.77 22.02
CA PRO A 453 -4.27 23.19 22.34
C PRO A 453 -2.86 23.70 22.70
N GLY A 454 -2.27 24.56 21.87
CA GLY A 454 -0.88 24.97 22.04
C GLY A 454 -0.64 25.78 23.33
N THR A 455 0.33 25.33 24.14
CA THR A 455 1.23 26.23 24.90
C THR A 455 2.43 26.52 24.00
N PRO A 456 2.90 27.77 23.90
CA PRO A 456 4.00 28.12 23.01
C PRO A 456 5.30 27.46 23.48
N SER A 457 5.90 26.59 22.66
CA SER A 457 7.25 26.11 22.89
C SER A 457 8.25 27.19 22.47
N SER A 458 8.77 27.92 23.45
CA SER A 458 10.00 28.69 23.31
C SER A 458 11.18 27.72 23.24
N GLY A 459 11.83 27.61 22.07
CA GLY A 459 13.03 26.80 21.87
C GLY A 459 13.85 27.33 20.71
N THR A 460 14.81 28.17 21.03
CA THR A 460 15.83 28.84 20.19
C THR A 460 16.53 27.94 19.17
N ALA A 461 16.65 28.40 17.92
CA ALA A 461 17.85 28.25 17.10
C ALA A 461 17.92 29.38 16.06
N ASN A 462 18.98 30.18 16.16
CA ASN A 462 19.32 31.29 15.28
C ASN A 462 19.59 30.84 13.83
N GLY A 463 19.17 31.67 12.87
CA GLY A 463 19.54 31.53 11.46
C GLY A 463 18.63 32.37 10.57
N SER A 464 18.90 33.67 10.50
CA SER A 464 18.19 34.60 9.60
C SER A 464 18.41 34.21 8.13
N VAL A 465 17.34 33.88 7.41
CA VAL A 465 17.31 33.99 5.94
C VAL A 465 15.98 34.61 5.54
N SER A 466 16.07 35.79 4.93
CA SER A 466 14.98 36.57 4.36
C SER A 466 14.23 35.82 3.23
N PRO A 467 12.97 36.17 2.94
CA PRO A 467 12.16 35.50 1.92
C PRO A 467 12.66 35.85 0.50
N PRO A 468 12.67 34.91 -0.47
CA PRO A 468 12.80 35.28 -1.86
C PRO A 468 11.46 35.80 -2.38
N GLY A 469 11.53 36.99 -2.98
CA GLY A 469 10.41 37.69 -3.56
C GLY A 469 9.88 37.08 -4.86
N THR A 470 8.73 37.64 -5.23
CA THR A 470 7.93 37.50 -6.45
C THR A 470 8.76 37.30 -7.73
N PRO A 471 8.36 36.41 -8.66
CA PRO A 471 9.09 36.20 -9.91
C PRO A 471 8.85 37.37 -10.87
N GLN A 472 9.93 38.05 -11.27
CA GLN A 472 9.96 38.88 -12.48
C GLN A 472 10.50 38.06 -13.66
N THR A 473 9.90 38.32 -14.82
CA THR A 473 10.23 37.83 -16.17
C THR A 473 11.61 38.26 -16.66
N SER A 474 12.40 37.34 -17.22
CA SER A 474 13.38 37.64 -18.27
C SER A 474 13.78 36.39 -19.06
N ASN A 475 13.84 36.57 -20.38
CA ASN A 475 14.09 35.57 -21.43
C ASN A 475 15.55 35.09 -21.53
N THR A 476 15.68 33.93 -22.21
CA THR A 476 16.79 33.42 -23.06
C THR A 476 18.08 32.90 -22.40
N ALA A 477 18.33 31.58 -22.51
CA ALA A 477 19.30 30.97 -23.44
C ALA A 477 19.29 29.42 -23.35
N ASN A 478 19.52 28.78 -24.50
CA ASN A 478 19.33 27.36 -24.82
C ASN A 478 20.31 26.37 -24.17
N GLY A 479 19.78 25.21 -23.77
CA GLY A 479 20.46 23.92 -23.57
C GLY A 479 19.39 22.81 -23.60
N PRO A 480 19.67 21.60 -24.14
CA PRO A 480 18.60 20.69 -24.58
C PRO A 480 17.84 20.13 -23.37
N ALA A 481 16.59 20.54 -23.25
CA ALA A 481 15.65 20.01 -22.28
C ALA A 481 15.25 18.59 -22.71
N SER A 482 15.50 17.62 -21.85
CA SER A 482 14.72 16.38 -21.82
C SER A 482 13.26 16.79 -21.57
N THR A 483 12.43 16.63 -22.59
CA THR A 483 11.00 16.94 -22.55
C THR A 483 10.36 16.06 -21.49
N ALA A 484 9.92 16.65 -20.38
CA ALA A 484 9.13 15.94 -19.38
C ALA A 484 7.85 15.39 -20.05
N SER A 485 7.70 14.06 -20.03
CA SER A 485 6.50 13.36 -20.50
C SER A 485 5.30 13.84 -19.67
N LYS A 486 4.27 14.39 -20.32
CA LYS A 486 3.04 14.84 -19.66
C LYS A 486 2.03 13.71 -19.63
N THR A 487 1.43 13.46 -18.46
CA THR A 487 0.42 12.40 -18.30
C THR A 487 -0.92 12.78 -18.96
N ALA A 488 -1.75 11.79 -19.29
CA ALA A 488 -3.08 12.06 -19.85
C ALA A 488 -3.93 12.98 -18.96
N LEU A 489 -3.89 12.80 -17.64
CA LEU A 489 -4.58 13.68 -16.68
C LEU A 489 -4.04 15.11 -16.70
N GLU A 490 -2.74 15.30 -16.89
CA GLU A 490 -2.13 16.65 -17.02
C GLU A 490 -2.54 17.35 -18.31
N VAL A 491 -2.80 16.60 -19.38
CA VAL A 491 -3.17 17.15 -20.69
C VAL A 491 -4.67 17.35 -20.83
N THR A 492 -5.49 16.40 -20.39
CA THR A 492 -6.95 16.42 -20.57
C THR A 492 -7.72 16.93 -19.35
N GLY A 493 -7.09 16.98 -18.16
CA GLY A 493 -7.74 17.34 -16.91
C GLY A 493 -8.71 16.26 -16.37
N SER A 494 -8.75 15.07 -16.99
CA SER A 494 -9.66 13.98 -16.63
C SER A 494 -8.95 12.62 -16.58
N VAL A 495 -9.43 11.73 -15.71
CA VAL A 495 -8.94 10.34 -15.62
C VAL A 495 -9.29 9.60 -16.92
N PRO A 496 -8.37 8.83 -17.52
CA PRO A 496 -8.69 8.10 -18.75
C PRO A 496 -9.86 7.13 -18.57
N MET A 497 -10.76 7.08 -19.56
CA MET A 497 -12.02 6.31 -19.51
C MET A 497 -11.81 4.83 -19.18
N ARG A 498 -10.70 4.23 -19.62
CA ARG A 498 -10.35 2.83 -19.32
C ARG A 498 -10.25 2.55 -17.82
N PHE A 499 -9.76 3.50 -17.02
CA PHE A 499 -9.71 3.37 -15.56
C PHE A 499 -11.09 3.56 -14.93
N ILE A 500 -11.88 4.51 -15.45
CA ILE A 500 -13.26 4.74 -14.99
C ILE A 500 -14.11 3.49 -15.21
N HIS A 501 -14.01 2.87 -16.39
CA HIS A 501 -14.71 1.64 -16.72
C HIS A 501 -14.26 0.46 -15.85
N ALA A 502 -12.96 0.31 -15.60
CA ALA A 502 -12.43 -0.75 -14.75
C ALA A 502 -12.94 -0.66 -13.31
N GLU A 503 -13.16 0.55 -12.80
CA GLU A 503 -13.72 0.80 -11.47
C GLU A 503 -15.26 1.01 -11.49
N LYS A 504 -15.93 0.57 -12.57
CA LYS A 504 -17.40 0.56 -12.71
C LYS A 504 -18.05 1.94 -12.52
N GLY A 505 -17.35 3.00 -12.94
CA GLY A 505 -17.80 4.39 -12.82
C GLY A 505 -17.41 5.09 -11.52
N ASP A 506 -16.67 4.44 -10.62
CA ASP A 506 -16.14 5.06 -9.39
C ASP A 506 -14.92 5.92 -9.72
N GLU A 507 -15.13 7.21 -9.98
CA GLU A 507 -14.09 8.16 -10.39
C GLU A 507 -12.96 8.31 -9.35
N VAL A 508 -13.26 8.15 -8.06
CA VAL A 508 -12.27 8.29 -6.98
C VAL A 508 -11.30 7.11 -7.02
N LYS A 509 -11.82 5.88 -7.13
CA LYS A 509 -10.97 4.68 -7.29
C LYS A 509 -10.25 4.67 -8.62
N ALA A 510 -10.90 5.15 -9.68
CA ALA A 510 -10.27 5.26 -10.99
C ALA A 510 -9.06 6.22 -10.94
N LEU A 511 -9.19 7.36 -10.27
CA LEU A 511 -8.09 8.29 -10.04
C LEU A 511 -6.99 7.67 -9.18
N GLU A 512 -7.34 6.96 -8.10
CA GLU A 512 -6.36 6.25 -7.26
C GLU A 512 -5.54 5.26 -8.07
N ARG A 513 -6.22 4.38 -8.83
CA ARG A 513 -5.57 3.38 -9.68
C ARG A 513 -4.77 3.99 -10.81
N TYR A 514 -5.23 5.10 -11.39
CA TYR A 514 -4.48 5.84 -12.40
C TYR A 514 -3.18 6.41 -11.81
N ASN A 515 -3.25 7.03 -10.63
CA ASN A 515 -2.08 7.56 -9.92
C ASN A 515 -1.09 6.45 -9.53
N GLU A 516 -1.57 5.29 -9.08
CA GLU A 516 -0.71 4.13 -8.83
C GLU A 516 -0.01 3.65 -10.10
N THR A 517 -0.69 3.73 -11.24
CA THR A 517 -0.13 3.31 -12.54
C THR A 517 0.89 4.30 -13.05
N THR A 518 0.64 5.61 -12.98
CA THR A 518 1.62 6.63 -13.40
C THR A 518 2.85 6.63 -12.50
N GLU A 519 2.69 6.38 -11.20
CA GLU A 519 3.82 6.18 -10.29
C GLU A 519 4.62 4.93 -10.65
N TRP A 520 3.97 3.79 -10.86
CA TRP A 520 4.63 2.56 -11.29
C TRP A 520 5.38 2.73 -12.62
N ARG A 521 4.77 3.40 -13.61
CA ARG A 521 5.42 3.69 -14.90
C ARG A 521 6.72 4.47 -14.71
N ARG A 522 6.72 5.46 -13.82
CA ARG A 522 7.91 6.26 -13.49
C ARG A 522 8.96 5.44 -12.75
N ASP A 523 8.56 4.64 -11.78
CA ASP A 523 9.48 3.88 -10.93
C ASP A 523 10.16 2.74 -11.71
N GLU A 524 9.43 2.05 -12.60
CA GLU A 524 9.96 1.00 -13.48
C GLU A 524 10.54 1.54 -14.81
N GLY A 525 10.47 2.86 -15.06
CA GLY A 525 11.00 3.47 -16.28
C GLY A 525 10.26 3.09 -17.57
N VAL A 526 8.97 2.73 -17.47
CA VAL A 526 8.15 2.17 -18.55
C VAL A 526 8.11 3.07 -19.79
N ASP A 527 8.06 4.39 -19.60
CA ASP A 527 7.98 5.37 -20.70
C ASP A 527 9.22 5.40 -21.60
N ARG A 528 10.34 4.81 -21.15
CA ARG A 528 11.61 4.77 -21.86
C ARG A 528 11.94 3.40 -22.45
N LEU A 529 11.08 2.39 -22.27
CA LEU A 529 11.34 1.02 -22.73
C LEU A 529 11.54 0.90 -24.24
N LEU A 530 10.95 1.81 -25.03
CA LEU A 530 11.12 1.83 -26.50
C LEU A 530 12.29 2.72 -26.95
N GLU A 531 12.95 3.40 -26.02
CA GLU A 531 14.08 4.31 -26.26
C GLU A 531 15.41 3.71 -25.75
N GLU A 532 15.35 2.77 -24.80
CA GLU A 532 16.51 2.12 -24.19
C GLU A 532 16.86 0.79 -24.90
N PRO A 533 18.15 0.41 -24.95
CA PRO A 533 18.56 -0.86 -25.55
C PRO A 533 17.93 -2.07 -24.85
N SER A 534 17.44 -3.01 -25.64
CA SER A 534 16.94 -4.33 -25.22
C SER A 534 17.80 -5.45 -25.85
N PRO A 535 19.01 -5.69 -25.32
CA PRO A 535 19.99 -6.61 -25.92
C PRO A 535 19.53 -8.07 -25.90
N HIS A 536 18.54 -8.40 -25.06
CA HIS A 536 17.99 -9.76 -24.95
C HIS A 536 16.86 -10.04 -25.93
N PHE A 537 16.41 -9.04 -26.70
CA PHE A 537 15.27 -9.20 -27.62
C PHE A 537 15.45 -10.38 -28.57
N GLN A 538 16.55 -10.41 -29.33
CA GLN A 538 16.79 -11.43 -30.36
C GLN A 538 16.78 -12.86 -29.80
N ILE A 539 17.52 -13.10 -28.73
CA ILE A 539 17.59 -14.43 -28.11
C ILE A 539 16.25 -14.85 -27.50
N ILE A 540 15.46 -13.89 -26.98
CA ILE A 540 14.10 -14.16 -26.51
C ILE A 540 13.19 -14.52 -27.69
N LYS A 541 13.22 -13.78 -28.80
CA LYS A 541 12.42 -14.08 -30.01
C LYS A 541 12.72 -15.47 -30.59
N GLU A 542 13.99 -15.87 -30.59
CA GLU A 542 14.43 -17.18 -31.09
C GLU A 542 13.99 -18.35 -30.19
N ASN A 543 13.90 -18.13 -28.88
CA ASN A 543 13.64 -19.18 -27.90
C ASN A 543 12.25 -19.12 -27.25
N TYR A 544 11.47 -18.07 -27.52
CA TYR A 544 10.11 -17.92 -27.03
C TYR A 544 9.22 -17.37 -28.15
N PRO A 545 8.50 -18.23 -28.91
CA PRO A 545 7.70 -17.77 -30.04
C PRO A 545 6.49 -16.94 -29.59
N HIS A 546 6.53 -15.66 -29.91
CA HIS A 546 5.42 -14.71 -29.74
C HIS A 546 5.53 -13.63 -30.81
N TYR A 547 4.42 -13.03 -31.27
CA TYR A 547 4.44 -12.02 -32.33
C TYR A 547 3.09 -11.30 -32.47
N TYR A 548 3.11 -10.06 -32.98
CA TYR A 548 1.90 -9.38 -33.45
C TYR A 548 1.58 -9.80 -34.88
N HIS A 549 0.30 -10.00 -35.18
CA HIS A 549 -0.11 -10.40 -36.51
C HIS A 549 -1.46 -9.84 -36.90
N LYS A 550 -1.43 -8.73 -37.66
CA LYS A 550 -2.61 -8.12 -38.27
C LYS A 550 -3.71 -7.83 -37.23
N ARG A 551 -4.98 -7.79 -37.68
CA ARG A 551 -6.11 -7.29 -36.88
C ARG A 551 -7.35 -8.17 -36.93
N GLY A 552 -8.16 -8.08 -35.89
CA GLY A 552 -9.50 -8.66 -35.78
C GLY A 552 -10.57 -7.90 -36.55
N ASN A 553 -11.80 -8.41 -36.51
CA ASN A 553 -12.96 -7.91 -37.26
C ASN A 553 -13.34 -6.47 -36.90
N ASN A 554 -13.08 -6.02 -35.67
CA ASN A 554 -13.32 -4.64 -35.26
C ASN A 554 -12.02 -3.82 -35.26
N GLY A 555 -10.96 -4.32 -35.90
CA GLY A 555 -9.65 -3.70 -35.99
C GLY A 555 -8.76 -3.88 -34.75
N GLU A 556 -9.09 -4.79 -33.84
CA GLU A 556 -8.27 -5.09 -32.66
C GLU A 556 -6.91 -5.67 -33.10
N PRO A 557 -5.77 -5.18 -32.60
CA PRO A 557 -4.49 -5.85 -32.85
C PRO A 557 -4.51 -7.28 -32.28
N VAL A 558 -3.98 -8.24 -33.04
CA VAL A 558 -3.91 -9.64 -32.62
C VAL A 558 -2.48 -10.01 -32.23
N TYR A 559 -2.32 -10.58 -31.05
CA TYR A 559 -1.05 -11.07 -30.51
C TYR A 559 -1.10 -12.59 -30.35
N TYR A 560 -0.09 -13.27 -30.88
CA TYR A 560 0.08 -14.72 -30.78
C TYR A 560 1.24 -15.04 -29.84
N GLU A 561 1.05 -16.02 -28.95
CA GLU A 561 2.07 -16.46 -27.99
C GLU A 561 2.01 -17.98 -27.83
N LYS A 562 3.18 -18.64 -27.88
CA LYS A 562 3.30 -20.10 -27.80
C LYS A 562 4.12 -20.53 -26.57
N PRO A 563 3.57 -20.40 -25.35
CA PRO A 563 4.30 -20.71 -24.12
C PRO A 563 4.78 -22.16 -24.05
N GLY A 564 4.10 -23.13 -24.68
CA GLY A 564 4.57 -24.53 -24.71
C GLY A 564 5.79 -24.79 -25.60
N LYS A 565 6.24 -23.78 -26.35
CA LYS A 565 7.43 -23.87 -27.21
C LYS A 565 8.62 -23.07 -26.65
N ILE A 566 8.52 -22.55 -25.43
CA ILE A 566 9.60 -21.82 -24.79
C ILE A 566 10.79 -22.74 -24.49
N ASN A 567 12.00 -22.32 -24.86
CA ASN A 567 13.24 -22.99 -24.52
C ASN A 567 13.90 -22.33 -23.31
N LEU A 568 13.31 -22.55 -22.11
CA LEU A 568 13.83 -22.01 -20.85
C LEU A 568 15.28 -22.42 -20.58
N LYS A 569 15.71 -23.59 -21.06
CA LYS A 569 17.08 -24.06 -20.89
C LYS A 569 18.07 -23.19 -21.66
N ALA A 570 17.77 -22.84 -22.91
CA ALA A 570 18.61 -21.96 -23.72
C ALA A 570 18.65 -20.54 -23.16
N LEU A 571 17.51 -20.00 -22.75
CA LEU A 571 17.42 -18.67 -22.12
C LEU A 571 18.28 -18.61 -20.85
N LYS A 572 18.17 -19.60 -19.96
CA LYS A 572 19.01 -19.70 -18.75
C LYS A 572 20.49 -19.89 -19.06
N ALA A 573 20.82 -20.70 -20.07
CA ALA A 573 22.20 -20.91 -20.49
C ALA A 573 22.85 -19.62 -21.02
N ALA A 574 22.05 -18.73 -21.59
CA ALA A 574 22.48 -17.40 -22.00
C ALA A 574 22.43 -16.35 -20.88
N GLY A 575 22.15 -16.77 -19.64
CA GLY A 575 22.15 -15.90 -18.45
C GLY A 575 20.86 -15.11 -18.24
N LEU A 576 19.81 -15.36 -19.02
CA LEU A 576 18.54 -14.65 -18.87
C LEU A 576 17.78 -15.15 -17.65
N THR A 577 17.18 -14.19 -16.96
CA THR A 577 16.35 -14.36 -15.79
C THR A 577 14.88 -14.17 -16.13
N LEU A 578 14.01 -14.45 -15.15
CA LEU A 578 12.59 -14.16 -15.27
C LEU A 578 12.31 -12.66 -15.42
N ASP A 579 13.16 -11.80 -14.85
CA ASP A 579 13.00 -10.35 -14.92
C ASP A 579 13.30 -9.84 -16.34
N ASP A 580 14.23 -10.47 -17.07
CA ASP A 580 14.51 -10.16 -18.48
C ASP A 580 13.32 -10.49 -19.39
N LEU A 581 12.64 -11.62 -19.12
CA LEU A 581 11.38 -11.96 -19.80
C LEU A 581 10.28 -10.95 -19.49
N MET A 582 10.24 -10.44 -18.25
CA MET A 582 9.26 -9.43 -17.85
C MET A 582 9.54 -8.07 -18.45
N HIS A 583 10.81 -7.69 -18.58
CA HIS A 583 11.21 -6.51 -19.34
C HIS A 583 10.77 -6.62 -20.80
N ASN A 584 11.02 -7.76 -21.47
CA ASN A 584 10.55 -7.99 -22.85
C ASN A 584 9.03 -7.90 -22.95
N TYR A 585 8.30 -8.51 -22.01
CA TYR A 585 6.84 -8.42 -21.95
C TYR A 585 6.33 -6.98 -21.86
N LEU A 586 6.95 -6.16 -21.00
CA LEU A 586 6.59 -4.74 -20.88
C LEU A 586 6.92 -3.97 -22.15
N MET A 587 8.11 -4.20 -22.73
CA MET A 587 8.54 -3.57 -23.97
C MET A 587 7.55 -3.84 -25.11
N ILE A 588 7.18 -5.10 -25.37
CA ILE A 588 6.21 -5.42 -26.43
C ILE A 588 4.83 -4.84 -26.12
N THR A 589 4.43 -4.81 -24.84
CA THR A 589 3.16 -4.20 -24.42
C THR A 589 3.15 -2.69 -24.66
N GLU A 590 4.24 -2.00 -24.39
CA GLU A 590 4.36 -0.57 -24.71
C GLU A 590 4.43 -0.34 -26.21
N PHE A 591 5.10 -1.20 -26.97
CA PHE A 591 5.10 -1.13 -28.43
C PHE A 591 3.67 -1.24 -28.99
N LEU A 592 2.85 -2.15 -28.46
CA LEU A 592 1.44 -2.26 -28.81
C LEU A 592 0.68 -0.94 -28.58
N TRP A 593 0.76 -0.35 -27.39
CA TRP A 593 -0.09 0.78 -27.01
C TRP A 593 0.46 2.16 -27.40
N GLN A 594 1.76 2.25 -27.72
CA GLN A 594 2.38 3.49 -28.21
C GLN A 594 2.49 3.53 -29.73
N VAL A 595 2.66 2.38 -30.39
CA VAL A 595 2.97 2.29 -31.83
C VAL A 595 1.83 1.66 -32.62
N ILE A 596 1.44 0.42 -32.31
CA ILE A 596 0.43 -0.31 -33.11
C ILE A 596 -0.97 0.27 -32.93
N GLU A 597 -1.38 0.54 -31.69
CA GLU A 597 -2.71 0.98 -31.32
C GLU A 597 -2.63 2.18 -30.38
N GLN A 598 -2.73 3.37 -30.98
CA GLN A 598 -2.56 4.63 -30.28
C GLN A 598 -3.81 5.10 -29.54
N ASP A 599 -5.00 4.61 -29.92
CA ASP A 599 -6.24 4.97 -29.25
C ASP A 599 -6.36 4.22 -27.90
N ASP A 600 -6.55 5.01 -26.85
CA ASP A 600 -6.55 4.54 -25.47
C ASP A 600 -7.76 3.68 -25.10
N ASN A 601 -8.83 3.75 -25.89
CA ASN A 601 -10.06 3.00 -25.65
C ASN A 601 -10.14 1.69 -26.45
N ARG A 602 -9.13 1.41 -27.28
CA ARG A 602 -9.07 0.20 -28.09
C ARG A 602 -8.54 -0.98 -27.28
N LYS A 603 -8.95 -2.17 -27.73
CA LYS A 603 -8.72 -3.45 -27.07
C LYS A 603 -7.96 -4.39 -28.02
N GLY A 604 -7.18 -5.30 -27.47
CA GLY A 604 -6.42 -6.32 -28.21
C GLY A 604 -7.02 -7.72 -28.09
N ILE A 605 -6.68 -8.59 -29.03
CA ILE A 605 -6.98 -10.02 -29.00
C ILE A 605 -5.67 -10.77 -28.73
N SER A 606 -5.68 -11.68 -27.75
CA SER A 606 -4.55 -12.56 -27.45
C SER A 606 -4.89 -14.00 -27.82
N VAL A 607 -4.00 -14.67 -28.53
CA VAL A 607 -4.11 -16.09 -28.91
C VAL A 607 -2.94 -16.84 -28.29
N LEU A 608 -3.24 -17.62 -27.24
CA LEU A 608 -2.28 -18.42 -26.49
C LEU A 608 -2.35 -19.87 -26.95
N ASP A 609 -1.31 -20.32 -27.63
CA ASP A 609 -1.14 -21.70 -28.03
C ASP A 609 -0.40 -22.50 -26.96
N ILE A 610 -1.15 -23.31 -26.22
CA ILE A 610 -0.60 -24.08 -25.11
C ILE A 610 -0.11 -25.47 -25.51
N ASP A 611 -0.03 -25.77 -26.80
CA ASP A 611 0.57 -27.01 -27.29
C ASP A 611 2.03 -27.13 -26.84
N GLY A 612 2.36 -28.27 -26.24
CA GLY A 612 3.70 -28.52 -25.67
C GLY A 612 3.83 -28.20 -24.19
N ILE A 613 2.84 -27.57 -23.54
CA ILE A 613 2.88 -27.43 -22.07
C ILE A 613 2.50 -28.76 -21.42
N GLY A 614 3.33 -29.23 -20.48
CA GLY A 614 3.06 -30.37 -19.59
C GLY A 614 2.48 -29.95 -18.24
N ILE A 615 1.94 -30.91 -17.48
CA ILE A 615 1.38 -30.65 -16.13
C ILE A 615 2.47 -30.16 -15.17
N SER A 616 3.70 -30.66 -15.29
CA SER A 616 4.85 -30.27 -14.46
C SER A 616 5.30 -28.82 -14.66
N ASP A 617 5.05 -28.25 -15.86
CA ASP A 617 5.39 -26.86 -16.17
C ASP A 617 4.47 -25.88 -15.43
N PHE A 618 3.33 -26.37 -14.92
CA PHE A 618 2.35 -25.62 -14.13
C PHE A 618 2.65 -25.59 -12.61
N ALA A 619 3.87 -25.92 -12.19
CA ALA A 619 4.27 -25.91 -10.77
C ALA A 619 5.55 -25.08 -10.47
N GLY A 620 6.04 -24.28 -11.42
CA GLY A 620 7.33 -23.57 -11.30
C GLY A 620 7.36 -22.15 -11.88
N GLU A 621 8.54 -21.75 -12.37
CA GLU A 621 8.83 -20.38 -12.85
C GLU A 621 7.90 -19.89 -13.96
N ALA A 622 7.42 -20.76 -14.83
CA ALA A 622 6.46 -20.40 -15.88
C ALA A 622 5.12 -19.90 -15.32
N VAL A 623 4.63 -20.50 -14.23
CA VAL A 623 3.43 -20.02 -13.53
C VAL A 623 3.71 -18.71 -12.80
N GLU A 624 4.91 -18.54 -12.26
CA GLU A 624 5.33 -17.28 -11.66
C GLU A 624 5.36 -16.15 -12.69
N TYR A 625 5.93 -16.39 -13.88
CA TYR A 625 5.91 -15.47 -15.02
C TYR A 625 4.48 -15.05 -15.38
N VAL A 626 3.61 -16.03 -15.64
CA VAL A 626 2.21 -15.76 -16.02
C VAL A 626 1.48 -15.01 -14.92
N ARG A 627 1.73 -15.32 -13.64
CA ARG A 627 1.14 -14.60 -12.50
C ARG A 627 1.63 -13.15 -12.45
N LYS A 628 2.93 -12.90 -12.64
CA LYS A 628 3.50 -11.55 -12.67
C LYS A 628 2.92 -10.75 -13.85
N ALA A 629 2.92 -11.30 -15.06
CA ALA A 629 2.36 -10.68 -16.26
C ALA A 629 0.87 -10.35 -16.09
N ALA A 630 0.07 -11.31 -15.60
CA ALA A 630 -1.35 -11.11 -15.33
C ALA A 630 -1.60 -10.04 -14.25
N SER A 631 -0.77 -10.00 -13.20
CA SER A 631 -0.86 -8.98 -12.15
C SER A 631 -0.54 -7.58 -12.69
N VAL A 632 0.50 -7.45 -13.52
CA VAL A 632 0.90 -6.18 -14.13
C VAL A 632 -0.18 -5.71 -15.10
N SER A 633 -0.60 -6.57 -16.03
CA SER A 633 -1.66 -6.29 -17.00
C SER A 633 -2.97 -5.91 -16.31
N GLY A 634 -3.41 -6.75 -15.38
CA GLY A 634 -4.66 -6.58 -14.65
C GLY A 634 -4.67 -5.37 -13.74
N LYS A 635 -3.51 -4.83 -13.32
CA LYS A 635 -3.42 -3.62 -12.50
C LYS A 635 -3.23 -2.36 -13.34
N HIS A 636 -2.27 -2.37 -14.25
CA HIS A 636 -1.74 -1.18 -14.95
C HIS A 636 -2.25 -0.99 -16.37
N TYR A 637 -2.84 -2.02 -16.99
CA TYR A 637 -3.42 -1.96 -18.33
C TYR A 637 -4.92 -2.31 -18.31
N PRO A 638 -5.74 -1.63 -17.48
CA PRO A 638 -7.17 -1.92 -17.40
C PRO A 638 -7.89 -1.75 -18.74
N GLU A 639 -8.95 -2.56 -18.92
CA GLU A 639 -9.86 -2.47 -20.08
C GLU A 639 -9.19 -2.58 -21.46
N ARG A 640 -7.99 -3.18 -21.54
CA ARG A 640 -7.26 -3.40 -22.80
C ARG A 640 -7.52 -4.75 -23.48
N CYS A 641 -8.22 -5.67 -22.82
CA CYS A 641 -8.50 -7.01 -23.34
C CYS A 641 -9.88 -7.09 -24.01
N ALA A 642 -9.93 -7.51 -25.28
CA ALA A 642 -11.15 -7.89 -25.99
C ALA A 642 -11.46 -9.38 -25.78
N TYR A 643 -10.55 -10.25 -26.20
CA TYR A 643 -10.68 -11.71 -26.11
C TYR A 643 -9.33 -12.37 -25.84
N ILE A 644 -9.36 -13.47 -25.08
CA ILE A 644 -8.20 -14.33 -24.86
C ILE A 644 -8.54 -15.74 -25.34
N PHE A 645 -8.01 -16.14 -26.48
CA PHE A 645 -8.16 -17.50 -27.00
C PHE A 645 -7.05 -18.38 -26.42
N VAL A 646 -7.41 -19.41 -25.67
CA VAL A 646 -6.48 -20.45 -25.22
C VAL A 646 -6.74 -21.70 -26.06
N ILE A 647 -5.81 -22.01 -26.96
CA ILE A 647 -6.00 -23.00 -28.02
C ILE A 647 -5.04 -24.18 -27.86
N ASN A 648 -5.33 -25.28 -28.56
CA ASN A 648 -4.62 -26.56 -28.44
C ASN A 648 -4.59 -27.11 -26.99
N VAL A 649 -5.65 -26.85 -26.24
CA VAL A 649 -5.65 -27.23 -24.82
C VAL A 649 -5.65 -28.75 -24.61
N PRO A 650 -4.78 -29.29 -23.75
CA PRO A 650 -4.81 -30.71 -23.39
C PRO A 650 -6.05 -31.04 -22.54
N SER A 651 -6.42 -32.31 -22.47
CA SER A 651 -7.62 -32.76 -21.74
C SER A 651 -7.62 -32.40 -20.25
N TRP A 652 -6.43 -32.28 -19.65
CA TRP A 652 -6.26 -31.94 -18.24
C TRP A 652 -6.33 -30.43 -17.96
N PHE A 653 -6.29 -29.55 -18.98
CA PHE A 653 -6.18 -28.09 -18.79
C PHE A 653 -7.37 -27.50 -18.01
N SER A 654 -8.56 -28.10 -18.13
CA SER A 654 -9.74 -27.70 -17.37
C SER A 654 -9.54 -27.77 -15.85
N MET A 655 -8.70 -28.70 -15.36
CA MET A 655 -8.34 -28.82 -13.94
C MET A 655 -7.50 -27.62 -13.48
N ILE A 656 -6.52 -27.22 -14.28
CA ILE A 656 -5.65 -26.06 -13.98
C ILE A 656 -6.45 -24.76 -14.09
N TRP A 657 -7.27 -24.60 -15.14
CA TRP A 657 -8.15 -23.44 -15.28
C TRP A 657 -9.05 -23.26 -14.05
N ASN A 658 -9.60 -24.35 -13.50
CA ASN A 658 -10.39 -24.28 -12.28
C ASN A 658 -9.62 -23.78 -11.04
N THR A 659 -8.30 -23.95 -11.02
CA THR A 659 -7.42 -23.48 -9.95
C THR A 659 -7.02 -22.02 -10.16
N VAL A 660 -6.70 -21.62 -11.40
CA VAL A 660 -6.19 -20.26 -11.70
C VAL A 660 -7.28 -19.23 -11.98
N LYS A 661 -8.51 -19.65 -12.35
CA LYS A 661 -9.61 -18.71 -12.67
C LYS A 661 -10.00 -17.78 -11.52
N GLY A 662 -9.74 -18.17 -10.28
CA GLY A 662 -9.96 -17.33 -9.09
C GLY A 662 -8.92 -16.22 -8.91
N MET A 663 -7.80 -16.29 -9.63
CA MET A 663 -6.76 -15.26 -9.66
C MET A 663 -6.99 -14.23 -10.78
N VAL A 664 -7.91 -14.50 -11.71
CA VAL A 664 -8.27 -13.62 -12.81
C VAL A 664 -9.57 -12.89 -12.46
N ASP A 665 -9.61 -11.58 -12.66
CA ASP A 665 -10.81 -10.78 -12.41
C ASP A 665 -12.00 -11.27 -13.25
N ASP A 666 -13.21 -11.03 -12.74
CA ASP A 666 -14.44 -11.57 -13.35
C ASP A 666 -14.63 -11.11 -14.81
N VAL A 667 -14.25 -9.87 -15.13
CA VAL A 667 -14.42 -9.28 -16.47
C VAL A 667 -13.47 -9.93 -17.48
N THR A 668 -12.22 -10.19 -17.09
CA THR A 668 -11.26 -10.90 -17.93
C THR A 668 -11.65 -12.37 -18.08
N ARG A 669 -12.16 -13.02 -17.02
CA ARG A 669 -12.61 -14.43 -17.06
C ARG A 669 -13.69 -14.67 -18.11
N GLU A 670 -14.64 -13.74 -18.25
CA GLU A 670 -15.71 -13.82 -19.26
C GLU A 670 -15.20 -13.71 -20.71
N LYS A 671 -14.01 -13.15 -20.90
CA LYS A 671 -13.37 -12.95 -22.22
C LYS A 671 -12.46 -14.10 -22.63
N VAL A 672 -12.23 -15.09 -21.75
CA VAL A 672 -11.37 -16.25 -22.03
C VAL A 672 -12.16 -17.34 -22.76
N ILE A 673 -11.69 -17.70 -23.95
CA ILE A 673 -12.29 -18.73 -24.80
C ILE A 673 -11.30 -19.90 -24.89
N ILE A 674 -11.66 -21.03 -24.27
CA ILE A 674 -10.82 -22.23 -24.23
C ILE A 674 -11.26 -23.19 -25.34
N VAL A 675 -10.37 -23.49 -26.27
CA VAL A 675 -10.70 -24.26 -27.48
C VAL A 675 -9.78 -25.46 -27.65
N ARG A 676 -10.38 -26.61 -27.96
CA ARG A 676 -9.69 -27.87 -28.24
C ARG A 676 -10.03 -28.40 -29.62
N GLY A 677 -9.01 -28.74 -30.39
CA GLY A 677 -9.12 -29.38 -31.70
C GLY A 677 -9.13 -28.39 -32.86
N LYS A 678 -8.36 -28.70 -33.91
CA LYS A 678 -8.05 -27.79 -35.04
C LYS A 678 -9.28 -27.14 -35.68
N LYS A 679 -10.34 -27.92 -35.96
CA LYS A 679 -11.57 -27.40 -36.58
C LYS A 679 -12.24 -26.33 -35.71
N LYS A 680 -12.38 -26.59 -34.41
CA LYS A 680 -12.99 -25.66 -33.45
C LYS A 680 -12.13 -24.42 -33.22
N ILE A 681 -10.80 -24.58 -33.24
CA ILE A 681 -9.87 -23.45 -33.15
C ILE A 681 -10.09 -22.49 -34.32
N PHE A 682 -10.12 -23.02 -35.54
CA PHE A 682 -10.40 -22.22 -36.72
C PHE A 682 -11.77 -21.52 -36.63
N GLU A 683 -12.82 -22.27 -36.32
CA GLU A 683 -14.18 -21.73 -36.14
C GLU A 683 -14.19 -20.56 -35.14
N ALA A 684 -13.65 -20.77 -33.93
CA ALA A 684 -13.61 -19.75 -32.88
C ALA A 684 -12.78 -18.51 -33.25
N LEU A 685 -11.62 -18.68 -33.90
CA LEU A 685 -10.81 -17.55 -34.34
C LEU A 685 -11.51 -16.78 -35.47
N SER A 686 -12.11 -17.48 -36.45
CA SER A 686 -12.79 -16.88 -37.60
C SER A 686 -14.02 -16.04 -37.24
N GLU A 687 -14.63 -16.27 -36.07
CA GLU A 687 -15.72 -15.44 -35.55
C GLU A 687 -15.27 -14.02 -35.15
N ARG A 688 -13.97 -13.80 -34.95
CA ARG A 688 -13.40 -12.54 -34.43
C ARG A 688 -12.23 -12.01 -35.24
N ILE A 689 -11.60 -12.83 -36.07
CA ILE A 689 -10.44 -12.48 -36.89
C ILE A 689 -10.75 -12.86 -38.35
N PRO A 690 -10.52 -11.98 -39.33
CA PRO A 690 -10.67 -12.31 -40.74
C PRO A 690 -9.81 -13.52 -41.11
N VAL A 691 -10.32 -14.41 -41.97
CA VAL A 691 -9.65 -15.68 -42.32
C VAL A 691 -8.28 -15.44 -42.96
N GLU A 692 -8.16 -14.38 -43.75
CA GLU A 692 -6.94 -13.86 -44.38
C GLU A 692 -5.92 -13.27 -43.40
N ASN A 693 -6.36 -13.00 -42.16
CA ASN A 693 -5.50 -12.54 -41.07
C ASN A 693 -5.12 -13.67 -40.12
N ILE A 694 -5.77 -14.84 -40.19
CA ILE A 694 -5.42 -16.00 -39.36
C ILE A 694 -4.23 -16.75 -40.01
N PRO A 695 -3.16 -17.08 -39.26
CA PRO A 695 -2.08 -17.93 -39.75
C PRO A 695 -2.56 -19.30 -40.26
N VAL A 696 -1.92 -19.82 -41.30
CA VAL A 696 -2.22 -21.14 -41.89
C VAL A 696 -2.21 -22.29 -40.88
N GLU A 697 -1.36 -22.23 -39.85
CA GLU A 697 -1.30 -23.24 -38.79
C GLU A 697 -2.58 -23.33 -37.94
N TYR A 698 -3.38 -22.26 -37.92
CA TYR A 698 -4.66 -22.18 -37.22
C TYR A 698 -5.87 -22.27 -38.18
N GLY A 699 -5.63 -22.64 -39.44
CA GLY A 699 -6.65 -22.89 -40.45
C GLY A 699 -7.00 -21.70 -41.34
N GLY A 700 -6.33 -20.55 -41.17
CA GLY A 700 -6.50 -19.38 -42.04
C GLY A 700 -5.67 -19.43 -43.32
N THR A 701 -5.48 -18.27 -43.94
CA THR A 701 -4.71 -18.13 -45.19
C THR A 701 -3.51 -17.18 -45.10
N SER A 702 -3.22 -16.63 -43.91
CA SER A 702 -2.06 -15.77 -43.72
C SER A 702 -0.77 -16.57 -43.55
N ASP A 703 0.33 -16.03 -44.05
CA ASP A 703 1.70 -16.55 -43.93
C ASP A 703 2.34 -16.37 -42.54
N GLY A 704 1.65 -15.70 -41.61
CA GLY A 704 2.14 -15.43 -40.25
C GLY A 704 3.15 -14.27 -40.15
N LYS A 705 3.30 -13.45 -41.20
CA LYS A 705 4.14 -12.24 -41.18
C LYS A 705 3.29 -10.98 -41.14
N SER A 706 3.78 -9.95 -40.44
CA SER A 706 3.06 -8.69 -40.31
C SER A 706 4.01 -7.48 -40.36
N PRO A 707 3.58 -6.35 -40.97
CA PRO A 707 4.33 -5.11 -40.92
C PRO A 707 4.58 -4.61 -39.50
N GLU A 708 3.66 -4.90 -38.57
CA GLU A 708 3.79 -4.56 -37.16
C GLU A 708 4.99 -5.27 -36.51
N GLU A 709 5.18 -6.55 -36.83
CA GLU A 709 6.29 -7.33 -36.32
C GLU A 709 7.61 -6.90 -36.97
N ASP A 710 7.63 -6.67 -38.28
CA ASP A 710 8.81 -6.14 -38.99
C ASP A 710 9.25 -4.78 -38.39
N LEU A 711 8.28 -3.91 -38.05
CA LEU A 711 8.55 -2.64 -37.39
C LEU A 711 9.14 -2.81 -35.99
N LEU A 712 8.70 -3.81 -35.22
CA LEU A 712 9.26 -4.11 -33.91
C LEU A 712 10.73 -4.53 -34.03
N PHE A 713 11.06 -5.43 -34.96
CA PHE A 713 12.45 -5.84 -35.22
C PHE A 713 13.31 -4.64 -35.63
N ASN A 714 12.85 -3.83 -36.60
CA ASN A 714 13.58 -2.63 -37.03
C ASN A 714 13.81 -1.64 -35.89
N LEU A 715 12.86 -1.50 -34.96
CA LEU A 715 13.01 -0.66 -33.77
C LEU A 715 14.07 -1.25 -32.83
N MET A 716 14.01 -2.55 -32.56
CA MET A 716 14.96 -3.21 -31.66
C MET A 716 16.39 -3.17 -32.21
N ASP A 717 16.57 -3.38 -33.51
CA ASP A 717 17.86 -3.24 -34.19
C ASP A 717 18.40 -1.81 -34.05
N TYR A 718 17.53 -0.79 -34.21
CA TYR A 718 17.89 0.61 -34.02
C TYR A 718 18.33 0.92 -32.59
N VAL A 719 17.52 0.60 -31.57
CA VAL A 719 17.85 0.94 -30.17
C VAL A 719 19.03 0.13 -29.62
N ASN A 720 19.26 -1.07 -30.14
CA ASN A 720 20.43 -1.90 -29.80
C ASN A 720 21.71 -1.49 -30.54
N ASN A 721 21.61 -0.64 -31.56
CA ASN A 721 22.71 -0.26 -32.45
C ASN A 721 23.31 -1.48 -33.19
N GLU A 722 22.45 -2.37 -33.70
CA GLU A 722 22.87 -3.53 -34.47
C GLU A 722 23.49 -3.13 -35.82
N GLU A 723 24.39 -3.97 -36.33
CA GLU A 723 25.05 -3.73 -37.62
C GLU A 723 24.03 -3.78 -38.77
N GLY A 724 23.88 -2.67 -39.50
CA GLY A 724 22.90 -2.53 -40.58
C GLY A 724 21.54 -1.97 -40.16
N ALA A 725 21.37 -1.59 -38.89
CA ALA A 725 20.18 -0.89 -38.42
C ALA A 725 19.96 0.47 -39.12
N SER A 726 18.71 0.91 -39.17
CA SER A 726 18.32 2.23 -39.70
C SER A 726 19.10 3.37 -39.02
N ALA A 727 19.49 4.40 -39.78
CA ALA A 727 20.12 5.59 -39.19
C ALA A 727 19.15 6.46 -38.37
N THR A 728 17.85 6.28 -38.57
CA THR A 728 16.78 7.06 -37.92
C THR A 728 15.82 6.17 -37.17
N ASN A 729 15.25 6.69 -36.07
CA ASN A 729 14.28 5.96 -35.26
C ASN A 729 13.01 5.66 -36.07
N PRO A 730 12.66 4.38 -36.30
CA PRO A 730 11.56 4.00 -37.19
C PRO A 730 10.16 4.36 -36.65
N ILE A 731 10.02 4.65 -35.36
CA ILE A 731 8.74 5.03 -34.74
C ILE A 731 8.64 6.52 -34.42
N GLU A 732 9.66 7.32 -34.73
CA GLU A 732 9.71 8.73 -34.32
C GLU A 732 8.51 9.54 -34.83
N GLU A 733 8.18 9.40 -36.12
CA GLU A 733 7.03 10.07 -36.74
C GLU A 733 5.68 9.53 -36.25
N ILE A 734 5.65 8.27 -35.79
CA ILE A 734 4.45 7.67 -35.19
C ILE A 734 4.21 8.28 -33.80
N LEU A 735 5.27 8.43 -33.00
CA LEU A 735 5.21 9.03 -31.68
C LEU A 735 4.91 10.54 -31.73
N LYS A 736 5.45 11.28 -32.71
CA LYS A 736 5.15 12.72 -32.88
C LYS A 736 3.66 13.00 -33.11
N LYS A 737 2.92 12.06 -33.72
CA LYS A 737 1.47 12.18 -33.96
C LYS A 737 0.63 11.97 -32.68
N LYS A 738 1.23 11.47 -31.59
CA LYS A 738 0.58 11.23 -30.30
C LYS A 738 1.19 12.15 -29.22
N PRO A 739 0.58 13.31 -28.92
CA PRO A 739 1.15 14.28 -27.95
C PRO A 739 1.06 13.84 -26.48
N ILE A 740 0.42 12.69 -26.19
CA ILE A 740 0.15 12.19 -24.84
C ILE A 740 0.74 10.78 -24.70
N LYS A 741 1.80 10.64 -23.90
CA LYS A 741 2.30 9.34 -23.42
C LYS A 741 1.42 8.88 -22.24
N HIS A 742 1.29 7.56 -22.05
CA HIS A 742 0.29 6.95 -21.15
C HIS A 742 0.46 7.27 -19.67
#